data_AF-M5TVT8-F1
#
_entry.id   AF-M5TVT8-F1
#
_cell.length_a   1.000
_cell.length_b   1.000
_cell.length_c   1.000
_cell.angle_alpha   90.00
_cell.angle_beta   90.00
_cell.angle_gamma   90.00
#
_symmetry.space_group_name_H-M   'P 1'
#
loop_
_entity.id
_entity.type
_entity.pdbx_description
1 polymer ?
#
loop_
_entity_poly.entity_id
_entity_poly.type
_entity_poly.pdbx_seq_one_letter_code
_entity_poly.pdbx_strand_id
1 'polypeptide(L)'
;MTNVRDSSTAKFMARILLTGATGGIGKHVASDLANEHVVHPLSRRSSVDGGFASCDLVKQVPQLAEQREGEDAPKIDCIVHLATTYKVADDLAMLDNLIAFAKEHHVDHFLYVSSWVVHFPHRPISASYIEMKRRCEERLLASGLQQVQIVRPSVVIGDNLSWTKILKRLAPWSPMIPHAFSRSFVTIDEVSEVIGDVIAGKQQSPVITVLGRRQPLAEKAAEHQGKFGAWPGWLAIVAGVASLLVITGAAVSPAWYWATVVLLFVVGGVLWMLLPKLLGGLSDYFAGFVERRFEPSSERDVVALCNRVNENIHVRGYDNARLYFQRPTSPRHTTVCLKRFCKTLDIDVEKQVAHVQAGANFGHLLPQLESRGLWLENYPNYHFISVGACIATAVHGSNLDKPFLADLVNSIRFYDRDHGGIVTLQRDDSGFGELIFNRVCPQKHIVLSAELQLCPRQYYELTTVSQPVEKLRFENIADRSTKTQHYEVRINSPDSRNAYLQSYRQFSPDESGDSAASMLRIKADSIGRKWNVLQKNAAMSFLTSSISGAFINYEWFFTPEEFQRFWNEISTDRKRYRLYKLLVRYNREQTHLNTPYHGTVSIDVTIRNTKRMLGISTELFEKFRPLEHLGKYSIERYMKKHA
;
A
#
# COMPACT_ATOMS: atom_id res chain seq x y z
N MET A 1 -26.84 -44.46 11.72
CA MET A 1 -26.40 -44.50 13.13
C MET A 1 -24.96 -44.98 13.16
N THR A 2 -24.02 -44.04 13.15
CA THR A 2 -22.59 -44.30 13.36
C THR A 2 -22.04 -43.06 14.06
N ASN A 3 -21.52 -43.28 15.26
CA ASN A 3 -21.11 -42.29 16.25
C ASN A 3 -20.13 -41.25 15.69
N VAL A 4 -20.57 -39.99 15.61
CA VAL A 4 -19.67 -38.85 15.70
C VAL A 4 -19.23 -38.78 17.17
N ARG A 5 -17.98 -39.18 17.43
CA ARG A 5 -17.33 -38.87 18.70
C ARG A 5 -17.18 -37.35 18.74
N ASP A 6 -18.02 -36.74 19.55
CA ASP A 6 -17.89 -35.38 20.02
C ASP A 6 -16.58 -35.31 20.83
N SER A 7 -15.48 -34.97 20.16
CA SER A 7 -14.24 -34.64 20.85
C SER A 7 -14.39 -33.22 21.38
N SER A 8 -14.92 -33.10 22.60
CA SER A 8 -14.81 -31.90 23.40
C SER A 8 -13.33 -31.57 23.60
N THR A 9 -12.76 -30.75 22.73
CA THR A 9 -11.44 -30.14 22.95
C THR A 9 -11.57 -29.30 24.23
N ALA A 10 -10.96 -29.77 25.32
CA ALA A 10 -10.79 -28.95 26.52
C ALA A 10 -10.17 -27.62 26.08
N LYS A 11 -10.90 -26.52 26.31
CA LYS A 11 -10.48 -25.18 25.91
C LYS A 11 -9.19 -24.86 26.67
N PHE A 12 -8.11 -24.60 25.94
CA PHE A 12 -6.81 -24.31 26.55
C PHE A 12 -6.92 -23.08 27.46
N MET A 13 -6.71 -23.27 28.76
CA MET A 13 -6.78 -22.21 29.77
C MET A 13 -5.35 -21.76 30.12
N ALA A 14 -4.91 -20.65 29.54
CA ALA A 14 -3.58 -20.08 29.81
C ALA A 14 -3.53 -19.37 31.17
N ARG A 15 -2.36 -19.39 31.82
CA ARG A 15 -2.03 -18.52 32.96
C ARG A 15 -1.22 -17.32 32.48
N ILE A 16 -1.79 -16.13 32.61
CA ILE A 16 -1.31 -14.91 31.95
C ILE A 16 -0.79 -13.92 32.99
N LEU A 17 0.49 -13.55 32.91
CA LEU A 17 1.01 -12.39 33.62
C LEU A 17 0.68 -11.11 32.82
N LEU A 18 -0.19 -10.27 33.37
CA LEU A 18 -0.68 -9.05 32.72
C LEU A 18 -0.11 -7.80 33.38
N THR A 19 0.55 -6.94 32.61
CA THR A 19 0.96 -5.62 33.10
C THR A 19 0.10 -4.50 32.52
N GLY A 20 -0.10 -3.43 33.28
CA GLY A 20 -0.93 -2.31 32.85
C GLY A 20 -2.44 -2.54 33.01
N ALA A 21 -2.85 -3.53 33.82
CA ALA A 21 -4.25 -3.89 34.08
C ALA A 21 -5.11 -2.74 34.65
N THR A 22 -4.50 -1.74 35.29
CA THR A 22 -5.20 -0.54 35.77
C THR A 22 -5.38 0.55 34.71
N GLY A 23 -4.73 0.41 33.55
CA GLY A 23 -4.85 1.34 32.43
C GLY A 23 -6.18 1.19 31.70
N GLY A 24 -6.54 2.18 30.88
CA GLY A 24 -7.81 2.17 30.16
C GLY A 24 -8.01 0.92 29.28
N ILE A 25 -7.02 0.59 28.45
CA ILE A 25 -7.04 -0.63 27.60
C ILE A 25 -6.86 -1.88 28.48
N GLY A 26 -5.88 -1.86 29.38
CA GLY A 26 -5.52 -3.03 30.19
C GLY A 26 -6.64 -3.53 31.09
N LYS A 27 -7.52 -2.66 31.60
CA LYS A 27 -8.68 -3.07 32.42
C LYS A 27 -9.68 -3.91 31.63
N HIS A 28 -9.95 -3.50 30.38
CA HIS A 28 -10.86 -4.21 29.50
C HIS A 28 -10.27 -5.56 29.07
N VAL A 29 -9.02 -5.54 28.61
CA VAL A 29 -8.28 -6.75 28.23
C VAL A 29 -8.17 -7.74 29.41
N ALA A 30 -7.92 -7.25 30.64
CA ALA A 30 -7.89 -8.10 31.83
C ALA A 30 -9.24 -8.80 32.06
N SER A 31 -10.34 -8.04 31.97
CA SER A 31 -11.69 -8.55 32.18
C SER A 31 -12.07 -9.58 31.12
N ASP A 32 -11.75 -9.31 29.86
CA ASP A 32 -12.10 -10.20 28.75
C ASP A 32 -11.29 -11.50 28.80
N LEU A 33 -9.98 -11.41 29.05
CA LEU A 33 -9.13 -12.59 29.18
C LEU A 33 -9.50 -13.44 30.39
N ALA A 34 -9.94 -12.83 31.49
CA ALA A 34 -10.37 -13.56 32.69
C ALA A 34 -11.61 -14.45 32.47
N ASN A 35 -12.35 -14.26 31.37
CA ASN A 35 -13.47 -15.14 31.02
C ASN A 35 -13.01 -16.54 30.54
N GLU A 36 -11.78 -16.64 30.01
CA GLU A 36 -11.26 -17.89 29.40
C GLU A 36 -9.91 -18.34 29.96
N HIS A 37 -9.22 -17.48 30.71
CA HIS A 37 -7.85 -17.68 31.16
C HIS A 37 -7.69 -17.24 32.62
N VAL A 38 -6.63 -17.70 33.28
CA VAL A 38 -6.24 -17.20 34.60
C VAL A 38 -5.37 -15.98 34.40
N VAL A 39 -5.84 -14.80 34.83
CA VAL A 39 -5.10 -13.54 34.67
C VAL A 39 -4.48 -13.12 36.00
N HIS A 40 -3.16 -12.96 36.01
CA HIS A 40 -2.36 -12.45 37.12
C HIS A 40 -1.94 -11.00 36.82
N PRO A 41 -2.69 -9.99 37.31
CA PRO A 41 -2.34 -8.59 37.09
C PRO A 41 -1.16 -8.19 37.97
N LEU A 42 -0.10 -7.65 37.37
CA LEU A 42 1.02 -7.08 38.11
C LEU A 42 0.69 -5.65 38.57
N SER A 43 0.77 -5.41 39.88
CA SER A 43 0.53 -4.09 40.47
C SER A 43 1.64 -3.64 41.43
N ARG A 44 1.79 -2.31 41.53
CA ARG A 44 2.67 -1.66 42.51
C ARG A 44 2.20 -1.77 43.96
N ARG A 45 0.96 -2.22 44.18
CA ARG A 45 0.37 -2.51 45.49
C ARG A 45 0.17 -4.00 45.62
N SER A 46 0.37 -4.60 46.79
CA SER A 46 0.08 -6.02 46.99
C SER A 46 -1.43 -6.24 46.89
N SER A 47 -1.86 -7.08 45.97
CA SER A 47 -3.22 -7.64 45.99
C SER A 47 -3.16 -9.00 46.67
N VAL A 48 -4.01 -9.22 47.68
CA VAL A 48 -4.08 -10.45 48.46
C VAL A 48 -4.35 -11.70 47.58
N ASP A 49 -4.93 -11.50 46.40
CA ASP A 49 -5.38 -12.56 45.49
C ASP A 49 -4.54 -12.70 44.19
N GLY A 50 -3.42 -11.98 44.06
CA GLY A 50 -2.76 -11.75 42.75
C GLY A 50 -1.65 -12.72 42.33
N GLY A 51 -1.21 -13.64 43.20
CA GLY A 51 -0.12 -14.59 42.92
C GLY A 51 1.29 -13.97 42.78
N PHE A 52 1.41 -12.63 42.79
CA PHE A 52 2.67 -11.89 42.67
C PHE A 52 2.86 -10.91 43.82
N ALA A 53 4.11 -10.72 44.24
CA ALA A 53 4.49 -9.65 45.17
C ALA A 53 4.28 -8.27 44.52
N SER A 54 4.11 -7.22 45.35
CA SER A 54 4.05 -5.85 44.84
C SER A 54 5.32 -5.51 44.07
N CYS A 55 5.19 -5.03 42.84
CA CYS A 55 6.33 -4.82 41.95
C CYS A 55 6.32 -3.42 41.33
N ASP A 56 7.41 -2.66 41.54
CA ASP A 56 7.73 -1.51 40.71
C ASP A 56 8.56 -2.00 39.51
N LEU A 57 7.86 -2.28 38.41
CA LEU A 57 8.46 -2.92 37.23
C LEU A 57 9.62 -2.12 36.62
N VAL A 58 9.72 -0.81 36.89
CA VAL A 58 10.86 0.00 36.44
C VAL A 58 12.14 -0.39 37.18
N LYS A 59 12.04 -0.86 38.43
CA LYS A 59 13.17 -1.05 39.34
C LYS A 59 13.55 -2.51 39.57
N GLN A 60 12.62 -3.44 39.39
CA GLN A 60 12.84 -4.84 39.77
C GLN A 60 12.10 -5.82 38.85
N VAL A 61 12.66 -7.03 38.77
CA VAL A 61 12.05 -8.20 38.16
C VAL A 61 10.83 -8.63 39.00
N PRO A 62 9.68 -8.98 38.39
CA PRO A 62 8.54 -9.54 39.10
C PRO A 62 8.92 -10.79 39.90
N GLN A 63 8.36 -10.94 41.09
CA GLN A 63 8.53 -12.13 41.93
C GLN A 63 7.17 -12.72 42.26
N LEU A 64 7.09 -14.05 42.22
CA LEU A 64 5.93 -14.79 42.70
C LEU A 64 5.74 -14.53 44.21
N ALA A 65 4.50 -14.43 44.66
CA ALA A 65 4.22 -14.25 46.09
C ALA A 65 4.70 -15.48 46.89
N GLU A 66 5.11 -15.29 48.15
CA GLU A 66 5.49 -16.39 49.04
C GLU A 66 4.36 -17.43 49.10
N GLN A 67 4.68 -18.66 48.70
CA GLN A 67 3.71 -19.75 48.66
C GLN A 67 3.54 -20.39 50.03
N ARG A 68 2.35 -20.95 50.28
CA ARG A 68 2.12 -21.81 51.44
C ARG A 68 2.83 -23.15 51.21
N GLU A 69 3.36 -23.75 52.28
CA GLU A 69 4.00 -25.07 52.20
C GLU A 69 3.07 -26.08 51.50
N GLY A 70 3.53 -26.68 50.39
CA GLY A 70 2.80 -27.70 49.63
C GLY A 70 2.10 -27.24 48.35
N GLU A 71 2.15 -25.96 47.96
CA GLU A 71 1.67 -25.47 46.66
C GLU A 71 2.80 -25.37 45.63
N ASP A 72 2.59 -25.89 44.42
CA ASP A 72 3.51 -25.69 43.29
C ASP A 72 3.48 -24.22 42.81
N ALA A 73 4.63 -23.68 42.40
CA ALA A 73 4.72 -22.34 41.84
C ALA A 73 3.78 -22.18 40.64
N PRO A 74 3.00 -21.08 40.54
CA PRO A 74 2.12 -20.87 39.40
C PRO A 74 2.98 -20.74 38.13
N LYS A 75 2.95 -21.78 37.29
CA LYS A 75 3.49 -21.71 35.93
C LYS A 75 2.80 -20.57 35.17
N ILE A 76 3.57 -19.68 34.56
CA ILE A 76 3.06 -18.64 33.67
C ILE A 76 3.28 -19.09 32.24
N ASP A 77 2.20 -19.14 31.46
CA ASP A 77 2.24 -19.59 30.06
C ASP A 77 2.46 -18.41 29.10
N CYS A 78 1.98 -17.21 29.47
CA CYS A 78 2.07 -16.03 28.62
C CYS A 78 2.25 -14.74 29.42
N ILE A 79 3.09 -13.83 28.91
CA ILE A 79 3.18 -12.45 29.39
C ILE A 79 2.48 -11.53 28.41
N VAL A 80 1.57 -10.69 28.91
CA VAL A 80 0.93 -9.62 28.13
C VAL A 80 1.33 -8.26 28.70
N HIS A 81 2.12 -7.51 27.93
CA HIS A 81 2.68 -6.23 28.35
C HIS A 81 1.95 -5.03 27.73
N LEU A 82 1.17 -4.30 28.53
CA LEU A 82 0.50 -3.03 28.15
C LEU A 82 0.96 -1.81 28.98
N ALA A 83 1.76 -2.02 30.04
CA ALA A 83 2.19 -0.94 30.91
C ALA A 83 3.08 0.07 30.16
N THR A 84 2.91 1.35 30.45
CA THR A 84 3.77 2.42 29.94
C THR A 84 3.84 3.57 30.92
N THR A 85 5.00 4.20 31.01
CA THR A 85 5.25 5.43 31.75
C THR A 85 5.37 6.65 30.83
N TYR A 86 5.32 6.42 29.51
CA TYR A 86 5.59 7.40 28.46
C TYR A 86 7.04 7.94 28.46
N LYS A 87 7.95 7.30 29.19
CA LYS A 87 9.38 7.63 29.22
C LYS A 87 10.19 6.48 28.65
N VAL A 88 11.08 6.81 27.72
CA VAL A 88 11.88 5.81 26.98
C VAL A 88 12.69 4.91 27.92
N ALA A 89 13.40 5.50 28.89
CA ALA A 89 14.25 4.74 29.81
C ALA A 89 13.45 3.80 30.72
N ASP A 90 12.39 4.33 31.35
CA ASP A 90 11.53 3.56 32.26
C ASP A 90 10.80 2.42 31.53
N ASP A 91 10.29 2.64 30.32
CA ASP A 91 9.62 1.58 29.53
C ASP A 91 10.61 0.49 29.05
N LEU A 92 11.84 0.85 28.71
CA LEU A 92 12.89 -0.12 28.40
C LEU A 92 13.29 -0.94 29.64
N ALA A 93 13.43 -0.30 30.80
CA ALA A 93 13.72 -1.00 32.05
C ALA A 93 12.58 -1.97 32.45
N MET A 94 11.32 -1.55 32.30
CA MET A 94 10.18 -2.44 32.51
C MET A 94 10.22 -3.67 31.58
N LEU A 95 10.55 -3.45 30.31
CA LEU A 95 10.65 -4.52 29.33
C LEU A 95 11.80 -5.48 29.65
N ASP A 96 12.96 -4.97 30.02
CA ASP A 96 14.14 -5.78 30.40
C ASP A 96 13.83 -6.66 31.62
N ASN A 97 13.14 -6.11 32.62
CA ASN A 97 12.72 -6.86 33.81
C ASN A 97 11.71 -7.97 33.48
N LEU A 98 10.78 -7.73 32.55
CA LEU A 98 9.86 -8.78 32.08
C LEU A 98 10.57 -9.84 31.23
N ILE A 99 11.55 -9.46 30.41
CA ILE A 99 12.36 -10.41 29.63
C ILE A 99 13.18 -11.30 30.57
N ALA A 100 13.77 -10.72 31.62
CA ALA A 100 14.49 -11.47 32.65
C ALA A 100 13.57 -12.51 33.32
N PHE A 101 12.38 -12.08 33.75
CA PHE A 101 11.36 -12.98 34.31
C PHE A 101 10.96 -14.09 33.33
N ALA A 102 10.71 -13.75 32.06
CA ALA A 102 10.34 -14.71 31.03
C ALA A 102 11.41 -15.79 30.84
N LYS A 103 12.68 -15.42 30.89
CA LYS A 103 13.81 -16.36 30.77
C LYS A 103 13.98 -17.23 32.01
N GLU A 104 13.87 -16.63 33.20
CA GLU A 104 14.01 -17.32 34.49
C GLU A 104 12.91 -18.38 34.68
N HIS A 105 11.67 -18.05 34.31
CA HIS A 105 10.51 -18.93 34.48
C HIS A 105 10.11 -19.71 33.23
N HIS A 106 10.93 -19.67 32.17
CA HIS A 106 10.68 -20.35 30.90
C HIS A 106 9.28 -20.06 30.33
N VAL A 107 8.88 -18.78 30.30
CA VAL A 107 7.61 -18.37 29.70
C VAL A 107 7.74 -18.42 28.19
N ASP A 108 6.95 -19.29 27.57
CA ASP A 108 7.06 -19.60 26.14
C ASP A 108 6.60 -18.44 25.25
N HIS A 109 5.55 -17.71 25.67
CA HIS A 109 4.90 -16.66 24.87
C HIS A 109 4.97 -15.27 25.53
N PHE A 110 5.55 -14.30 24.81
CA PHE A 110 5.59 -12.89 25.18
C PHE A 110 4.82 -12.03 24.18
N LEU A 111 3.72 -11.43 24.61
CA LEU A 111 2.88 -10.52 23.84
C LEU A 111 3.09 -9.06 24.29
N TYR A 112 3.57 -8.21 23.39
CA TYR A 112 3.72 -6.77 23.63
C TYR A 112 2.66 -5.93 22.90
N VAL A 113 1.96 -5.07 23.63
CA VAL A 113 1.03 -4.09 23.06
C VAL A 113 1.77 -2.79 22.78
N SER A 114 2.18 -2.65 21.52
CA SER A 114 2.86 -1.48 20.98
C SER A 114 1.85 -0.45 20.45
N SER A 115 2.12 0.21 19.33
CA SER A 115 1.23 1.17 18.70
C SER A 115 1.54 1.36 17.23
N TRP A 116 0.50 1.58 16.40
CA TRP A 116 0.64 1.84 14.96
C TRP A 116 1.56 3.03 14.61
N VAL A 117 1.83 3.92 15.55
CA VAL A 117 2.65 5.12 15.35
C VAL A 117 4.09 4.79 14.95
N VAL A 118 4.57 3.57 15.20
CA VAL A 118 5.88 3.09 14.76
C VAL A 118 6.03 3.13 13.23
N HIS A 119 4.91 3.11 12.49
CA HIS A 119 4.87 3.23 11.03
C HIS A 119 5.03 4.67 10.53
N PHE A 120 4.97 5.67 11.39
CA PHE A 120 4.99 7.07 10.96
C PHE A 120 6.37 7.49 10.46
N PRO A 121 6.48 8.29 9.40
CA PRO A 121 7.79 8.80 8.99
C PRO A 121 8.41 9.67 10.08
N HIS A 122 9.74 9.73 10.14
CA HIS A 122 10.42 10.71 10.99
C HIS A 122 10.16 12.13 10.45
N ARG A 123 9.68 13.03 11.31
CA ARG A 123 9.48 14.46 11.07
C ARG A 123 10.44 15.29 11.94
N PRO A 124 10.62 16.59 11.62
CA PRO A 124 11.50 17.47 12.41
C PRO A 124 11.17 17.50 13.91
N ILE A 125 9.89 17.45 14.27
CA ILE A 125 9.43 17.39 15.66
C ILE A 125 9.02 15.95 15.98
N SER A 126 9.95 15.21 16.58
CA SER A 126 9.75 13.83 16.99
C SER A 126 8.97 13.73 18.30
N ALA A 127 7.97 12.85 18.35
CA ALA A 127 7.29 12.54 19.61
C ALA A 127 8.04 11.43 20.36
N SER A 128 8.42 11.69 21.62
CA SER A 128 9.13 10.72 22.48
C SER A 128 8.42 9.36 22.59
N TYR A 129 7.09 9.37 22.55
CA TYR A 129 6.26 8.16 22.55
C TYR A 129 6.52 7.24 21.35
N ILE A 130 6.81 7.78 20.17
CA ILE A 130 7.07 6.99 18.95
C ILE A 130 8.43 6.32 19.07
N GLU A 131 9.44 7.09 19.49
CA GLU A 131 10.79 6.57 19.73
C GLU A 131 10.78 5.46 20.78
N MET A 132 10.07 5.69 21.90
CA MET A 132 9.88 4.70 22.95
C MET A 132 9.33 3.39 22.40
N LYS A 133 8.22 3.43 21.64
CA LYS A 133 7.61 2.21 21.09
C LYS A 133 8.55 1.48 20.12
N ARG A 134 9.26 2.20 19.25
CA ARG A 134 10.25 1.58 18.35
C ARG A 134 11.37 0.88 19.09
N ARG A 135 11.99 1.54 20.08
CA ARG A 135 13.07 0.95 20.86
C ARG A 135 12.63 -0.26 21.68
N CYS A 136 11.41 -0.22 22.23
CA CYS A 136 10.85 -1.37 22.95
C CYS A 136 10.66 -2.57 22.02
N GLU A 137 10.11 -2.35 20.81
CA GLU A 137 9.98 -3.44 19.84
C GLU A 137 11.33 -4.00 19.40
N GLU A 138 12.31 -3.15 19.10
CA GLU A 138 13.67 -3.56 18.75
C GLU A 138 14.31 -4.38 19.87
N ARG A 139 14.20 -3.92 21.13
CA ARG A 139 14.73 -4.60 22.30
C ARG A 139 14.08 -5.97 22.50
N LEU A 140 12.74 -6.04 22.40
CA LEU A 140 12.01 -7.29 22.60
C LEU A 140 12.33 -8.31 21.51
N LEU A 141 12.41 -7.89 20.26
CA LEU A 141 12.75 -8.79 19.15
C LEU A 141 14.20 -9.28 19.22
N ALA A 142 15.10 -8.50 19.83
CA ALA A 142 16.48 -8.90 20.09
C ALA A 142 16.65 -9.74 21.37
N SER A 143 15.58 -10.03 22.11
CA SER A 143 15.66 -10.69 23.43
C SER A 143 16.07 -12.16 23.40
N GLY A 144 15.86 -12.85 22.28
CA GLY A 144 16.09 -14.29 22.13
C GLY A 144 14.98 -15.17 22.73
N LEU A 145 13.83 -14.60 23.13
CA LEU A 145 12.66 -15.37 23.54
C LEU A 145 12.06 -16.16 22.37
N GLN A 146 11.48 -17.33 22.64
CA GLN A 146 11.02 -18.26 21.60
C GLN A 146 9.82 -17.74 20.81
N GLN A 147 8.73 -17.37 21.49
CA GLN A 147 7.54 -16.82 20.86
C GLN A 147 7.32 -15.37 21.31
N VAL A 148 7.69 -14.43 20.45
CA VAL A 148 7.44 -12.99 20.63
C VAL A 148 6.39 -12.54 19.63
N GLN A 149 5.28 -11.98 20.13
CA GLN A 149 4.26 -11.36 19.29
C GLN A 149 4.00 -9.91 19.69
N ILE A 150 3.73 -9.06 18.71
CA ILE A 150 3.52 -7.62 18.91
C ILE A 150 2.20 -7.19 18.27
N VAL A 151 1.32 -6.60 19.06
CA VAL A 151 0.07 -6.00 18.58
C VAL A 151 0.20 -4.48 18.60
N ARG A 152 -0.01 -3.84 17.44
CA ARG A 152 0.09 -2.40 17.22
C ARG A 152 -1.30 -1.82 16.96
N PRO A 153 -2.11 -1.55 17.99
CA PRO A 153 -3.41 -0.93 17.78
C PRO A 153 -3.26 0.51 17.30
N SER A 154 -4.25 0.95 16.52
CA SER A 154 -4.44 2.34 16.12
C SER A 154 -5.07 3.16 17.25
N VAL A 155 -5.90 4.15 16.94
CA VAL A 155 -6.62 4.90 17.98
C VAL A 155 -7.74 4.04 18.55
N VAL A 156 -7.51 3.53 19.76
CA VAL A 156 -8.50 2.73 20.48
C VAL A 156 -9.60 3.61 21.06
N ILE A 157 -10.85 3.30 20.71
CA ILE A 157 -12.06 3.91 21.23
C ILE A 157 -12.87 2.87 22.02
N GLY A 158 -13.65 3.35 22.98
CA GLY A 158 -14.35 2.50 23.93
C GLY A 158 -14.74 3.30 25.17
N ASP A 159 -15.58 2.72 26.01
CA ASP A 159 -16.08 3.43 27.18
C ASP A 159 -14.95 3.84 28.13
N ASN A 160 -15.03 5.08 28.62
CA ASN A 160 -14.04 5.70 29.51
C ASN A 160 -12.59 5.83 28.99
N LEU A 161 -12.30 5.46 27.75
CA LEU A 161 -10.98 5.66 27.14
C LEU A 161 -10.69 7.13 26.80
N SER A 162 -9.42 7.50 26.83
CA SER A 162 -8.95 8.88 26.64
C SER A 162 -9.40 9.47 25.30
N TRP A 163 -9.32 8.70 24.22
CA TRP A 163 -9.74 9.16 22.89
C TRP A 163 -11.24 9.35 22.77
N THR A 164 -12.05 8.47 23.35
CA THR A 164 -13.51 8.65 23.41
C THR A 164 -13.88 9.93 24.18
N LYS A 165 -13.18 10.22 25.29
CA LYS A 165 -13.35 11.48 26.04
C LYS A 165 -12.98 12.70 25.19
N ILE A 166 -11.89 12.63 24.42
CA ILE A 166 -11.48 13.70 23.50
C ILE A 166 -12.56 13.91 22.42
N LEU A 167 -13.05 12.84 21.79
CA LEU A 167 -14.10 12.92 20.76
C LEU A 167 -15.39 13.53 21.30
N LYS A 168 -15.82 13.14 22.51
CA LYS A 168 -16.98 13.76 23.21
C LYS A 168 -16.79 15.26 23.45
N ARG A 169 -15.58 15.70 23.83
CA ARG A 169 -15.25 17.13 23.99
C ARG A 169 -15.22 17.89 22.65
N LEU A 170 -14.81 17.22 21.58
CA LEU A 170 -14.78 17.78 20.23
C LEU A 170 -16.15 17.77 19.54
N ALA A 171 -17.11 16.98 20.02
CA ALA A 171 -18.41 16.79 19.40
C ALA A 171 -19.16 18.10 19.09
N PRO A 172 -19.24 19.10 19.99
CA PRO A 172 -19.91 20.38 19.69
C PRO A 172 -19.24 21.19 18.57
N TRP A 173 -17.94 20.98 18.37
CA TRP A 173 -17.08 21.69 17.42
C TRP A 173 -16.86 20.91 16.12
N SER A 174 -17.51 19.76 15.97
CA SER A 174 -17.26 18.86 14.83
C SER A 174 -17.39 19.53 13.45
N PRO A 175 -18.31 20.49 13.19
CA PRO A 175 -18.41 21.15 11.88
C PRO A 175 -17.19 22.04 11.57
N MET A 176 -16.43 22.46 12.57
CA MET A 176 -15.26 23.30 12.40
C MET A 176 -13.98 22.49 12.14
N ILE A 177 -13.95 21.21 12.51
CA ILE A 177 -12.76 20.37 12.38
C ILE A 177 -12.47 20.12 10.90
N PRO A 178 -11.26 20.42 10.39
CA PRO A 178 -10.91 20.13 9.00
C PRO A 178 -11.13 18.65 8.66
N HIS A 179 -11.93 18.35 7.62
CA HIS A 179 -12.16 16.97 7.16
C HIS A 179 -10.88 16.23 6.75
N ALA A 180 -9.81 16.96 6.44
CA ALA A 180 -8.51 16.37 6.16
C ALA A 180 -7.87 15.70 7.39
N PHE A 181 -8.22 16.15 8.61
CA PHE A 181 -7.87 15.42 9.81
C PHE A 181 -8.69 14.13 9.89
N SER A 182 -8.01 13.02 9.73
CA SER A 182 -8.58 11.68 9.72
C SER A 182 -7.66 10.72 10.44
N ARG A 183 -8.24 9.70 11.07
CA ARG A 183 -7.50 8.65 11.77
C ARG A 183 -8.15 7.31 11.53
N SER A 184 -7.38 6.24 11.74
CA SER A 184 -7.91 4.89 11.82
C SER A 184 -8.30 4.64 13.28
N PHE A 185 -9.56 4.27 13.50
CA PHE A 185 -10.13 4.02 14.82
C PHE A 185 -10.48 2.54 14.94
N VAL A 186 -10.14 1.95 16.07
CA VAL A 186 -10.41 0.56 16.44
C VAL A 186 -11.15 0.54 17.77
N THR A 187 -12.12 -0.33 17.96
CA THR A 187 -12.81 -0.46 19.25
C THR A 187 -11.94 -1.23 20.25
N ILE A 188 -12.23 -1.07 21.54
CA ILE A 188 -11.53 -1.83 22.58
C ILE A 188 -11.80 -3.33 22.46
N ASP A 189 -13.02 -3.71 22.06
CA ASP A 189 -13.42 -5.09 21.84
C ASP A 189 -12.64 -5.71 20.68
N GLU A 190 -12.50 -5.01 19.56
CA GLU A 190 -11.67 -5.46 18.41
C GLU A 190 -10.21 -5.67 18.81
N VAL A 191 -9.64 -4.81 19.67
CA VAL A 191 -8.27 -4.99 20.17
C VAL A 191 -8.16 -6.18 21.12
N SER A 192 -9.15 -6.35 22.00
CA SER A 192 -9.19 -7.43 22.97
C SER A 192 -9.34 -8.80 22.30
N GLU A 193 -10.22 -8.89 21.29
CA GLU A 193 -10.40 -10.07 20.45
C GLU A 193 -9.10 -10.47 19.76
N VAL A 194 -8.39 -9.52 19.14
CA VAL A 194 -7.10 -9.79 18.50
C VAL A 194 -6.06 -10.28 19.52
N ILE A 195 -6.02 -9.72 20.73
CA ILE A 195 -5.12 -10.19 21.79
C ILE A 195 -5.48 -11.63 22.20
N GLY A 196 -6.76 -11.93 22.40
CA GLY A 196 -7.23 -13.28 22.71
C GLY A 196 -6.88 -14.28 21.61
N ASP A 197 -7.08 -13.91 20.34
CA ASP A 197 -6.74 -14.74 19.18
C ASP A 197 -5.23 -15.02 19.07
N VAL A 198 -4.39 -14.05 19.42
CA VAL A 198 -2.93 -14.22 19.49
C VAL A 198 -2.57 -15.22 20.59
N ILE A 199 -3.13 -15.07 21.79
CA ILE A 199 -2.88 -15.97 22.92
C ILE A 199 -3.36 -17.40 22.61
N ALA A 200 -4.50 -17.54 21.94
CA ALA A 200 -5.06 -18.81 21.50
C ALA A 200 -4.34 -19.44 20.30
N GLY A 201 -3.29 -18.82 19.76
CA GLY A 201 -2.51 -19.34 18.63
C GLY A 201 -3.22 -19.25 17.26
N LYS A 202 -4.34 -18.51 17.17
CA LYS A 202 -5.09 -18.32 15.91
C LYS A 202 -4.42 -17.32 14.96
N GLN A 203 -3.41 -16.60 15.43
CA GLN A 203 -2.65 -15.62 14.65
C GLN A 203 -1.17 -16.01 14.62
N GLN A 204 -0.68 -16.40 13.45
CA GLN A 204 0.70 -16.83 13.25
C GLN A 204 1.67 -15.67 13.00
N SER A 205 1.16 -14.48 12.69
CA SER A 205 1.99 -13.30 12.42
C SER A 205 2.73 -12.86 13.69
N PRO A 206 4.06 -12.64 13.64
CA PRO A 206 4.82 -12.15 14.78
C PRO A 206 4.47 -10.70 15.13
N VAL A 207 3.99 -9.93 14.14
CA VAL A 207 3.56 -8.54 14.35
C VAL A 207 2.24 -8.31 13.62
N ILE A 208 1.29 -7.69 14.32
CA ILE A 208 -0.05 -7.39 13.81
C ILE A 208 -0.31 -5.91 14.05
N THR A 209 -0.67 -5.16 13.02
CA THR A 209 -1.19 -3.80 13.17
C THR A 209 -2.70 -3.84 13.08
N VAL A 210 -3.40 -3.28 14.06
CA VAL A 210 -4.87 -3.24 14.07
C VAL A 210 -5.29 -1.81 13.76
N LEU A 211 -5.59 -1.53 12.50
CA LEU A 211 -5.89 -0.18 12.04
C LEU A 211 -7.33 0.23 12.34
N GLY A 212 -8.28 -0.69 12.19
CA GLY A 212 -9.70 -0.37 12.16
C GLY A 212 -10.07 0.54 10.98
N ARG A 213 -11.29 1.09 10.99
CA ARG A 213 -11.78 1.92 9.88
C ARG A 213 -11.21 3.33 9.94
N ARG A 214 -10.76 3.84 8.79
CA ARG A 214 -10.35 5.25 8.70
C ARG A 214 -11.55 6.18 8.53
N GLN A 215 -11.63 7.21 9.37
CA GLN A 215 -12.70 8.22 9.34
C GLN A 215 -12.14 9.63 9.61
N PRO A 216 -12.75 10.68 9.03
CA PRO A 216 -12.51 12.05 9.45
C PRO A 216 -12.82 12.26 10.94
N LEU A 217 -11.98 13.04 11.62
CA LEU A 217 -12.15 13.35 13.04
C LEU A 217 -13.47 14.11 13.29
N ALA A 218 -13.86 14.97 12.35
CA ALA A 218 -15.15 15.66 12.37
C ALA A 218 -16.33 14.68 12.40
N GLU A 219 -16.36 13.71 11.46
CA GLU A 219 -17.40 12.68 11.39
C GLU A 219 -17.44 11.86 12.69
N LYS A 220 -16.26 11.42 13.17
CA LYS A 220 -16.18 10.60 14.39
C LYS A 220 -16.61 11.35 15.64
N ALA A 221 -16.26 12.63 15.77
CA ALA A 221 -16.70 13.47 16.89
C ALA A 221 -18.21 13.72 16.86
N ALA A 222 -18.81 13.87 15.66
CA ALA A 222 -20.24 14.09 15.50
C ALA A 222 -21.09 12.90 16.00
N GLU A 223 -20.58 11.67 15.93
CA GLU A 223 -21.24 10.46 16.47
C GLU A 223 -21.52 10.55 17.98
N HIS A 224 -20.86 11.46 18.71
CA HIS A 224 -21.03 11.66 20.15
C HIS A 224 -21.89 12.88 20.51
N GLN A 225 -22.55 13.54 19.55
CA GLN A 225 -23.45 14.66 19.84
C GLN A 225 -24.71 14.18 20.58
N GLY A 226 -25.06 14.87 21.67
CA GLY A 226 -26.31 14.65 22.40
C GLY A 226 -27.48 15.45 21.83
N LYS A 227 -28.56 15.63 22.61
CA LYS A 227 -29.78 16.37 22.20
C LYS A 227 -29.54 17.85 21.86
N PHE A 228 -28.46 18.45 22.34
CA PHE A 228 -28.02 19.79 21.93
C PHE A 228 -27.15 19.66 20.69
N GLY A 229 -27.71 20.01 19.53
CA GLY A 229 -27.06 19.90 18.23
C GLY A 229 -25.74 20.68 18.12
N ALA A 230 -24.98 20.39 17.07
CA ALA A 230 -23.71 21.07 16.78
C ALA A 230 -23.85 22.59 16.82
N TRP A 231 -22.81 23.29 17.28
CA TRP A 231 -22.76 24.74 17.12
C TRP A 231 -22.81 25.05 15.61
N PRO A 232 -23.72 25.92 15.14
CA PRO A 232 -23.75 26.29 13.74
C PRO A 232 -22.39 26.82 13.30
N GLY A 233 -21.86 26.32 12.19
CA GLY A 233 -20.53 26.72 11.69
C GLY A 233 -20.37 28.23 11.47
N TRP A 234 -21.48 28.98 11.34
CA TRP A 234 -21.48 30.43 11.25
C TRP A 234 -21.13 31.17 12.55
N LEU A 235 -21.20 30.55 13.73
CA LEU A 235 -20.77 31.19 14.98
C LEU A 235 -19.25 31.44 15.00
N ALA A 236 -18.46 30.53 14.42
CA ALA A 236 -17.03 30.73 14.21
C ALA A 236 -16.75 31.90 13.26
N ILE A 237 -17.62 32.05 12.25
CA ILE A 237 -17.59 33.15 11.30
C ILE A 237 -17.84 34.47 12.05
N VAL A 238 -18.83 34.52 12.94
CA VAL A 238 -19.14 35.71 13.74
C VAL A 238 -18.02 36.06 14.72
N ALA A 239 -17.40 35.08 15.38
CA ALA A 239 -16.26 35.31 16.28
C ALA A 239 -15.00 35.82 15.52
N GLY A 240 -14.74 35.27 14.33
CA GLY A 240 -13.65 35.74 13.46
C GLY A 240 -13.88 37.16 12.95
N VAL A 241 -15.11 37.48 12.54
CA VAL A 241 -15.52 38.83 12.10
C VAL A 241 -15.47 39.84 13.26
N ALA A 242 -15.93 39.46 14.47
CA ALA A 242 -15.85 40.31 15.66
C ALA A 242 -14.42 40.62 16.07
N SER A 243 -13.51 39.63 16.00
CA SER A 243 -12.08 39.83 16.26
C SER A 243 -11.44 40.77 15.23
N LEU A 244 -11.93 40.75 13.98
CA LEU A 244 -11.45 41.63 12.92
C LEU A 244 -11.86 43.09 13.12
N LEU A 245 -13.10 43.34 13.57
CA LEU A 245 -13.60 44.68 13.91
C LEU A 245 -12.75 45.35 15.01
N VAL A 246 -12.20 44.55 15.92
CA VAL A 246 -11.30 45.02 16.98
C VAL A 246 -9.89 45.33 16.44
N ILE A 247 -9.41 44.56 15.44
CA ILE A 247 -8.05 44.71 14.90
C ILE A 247 -7.97 45.84 13.86
N THR A 248 -8.98 46.03 13.01
CA THR A 248 -8.87 46.98 11.89
C THR A 248 -9.18 48.42 12.25
N GLY A 249 -9.80 48.70 13.41
CA GLY A 249 -9.82 50.00 14.11
C GLY A 249 -10.25 51.27 13.35
N ALA A 250 -10.58 51.22 12.06
CA ALA A 250 -10.69 52.40 11.21
C ALA A 250 -11.75 52.26 10.13
N ALA A 251 -12.35 53.41 9.77
CA ALA A 251 -13.34 53.59 8.73
C ALA A 251 -12.78 53.22 7.34
N VAL A 252 -12.89 51.95 6.97
CA VAL A 252 -12.64 51.45 5.62
C VAL A 252 -13.93 51.67 4.80
N SER A 253 -13.82 52.19 3.57
CA SER A 253 -15.01 52.36 2.74
C SER A 253 -15.70 50.99 2.49
N PRO A 254 -17.03 50.94 2.32
CA PRO A 254 -17.78 49.68 2.27
C PRO A 254 -17.24 48.66 1.26
N ALA A 255 -16.72 49.12 0.10
CA ALA A 255 -16.16 48.27 -0.93
C ALA A 255 -14.84 47.59 -0.50
N TRP A 256 -13.94 48.32 0.15
CA TRP A 256 -12.68 47.78 0.67
C TRP A 256 -12.89 46.90 1.90
N TYR A 257 -13.93 47.18 2.69
CA TYR A 257 -14.38 46.31 3.78
C TYR A 257 -14.81 44.94 3.25
N TRP A 258 -15.74 44.89 2.28
CA TRP A 258 -16.20 43.63 1.71
C TRP A 258 -15.10 42.87 0.98
N ALA A 259 -14.21 43.57 0.24
CA ALA A 259 -13.07 42.94 -0.41
C ALA A 259 -12.08 42.33 0.60
N THR A 260 -11.80 43.02 1.71
CA THR A 260 -10.90 42.53 2.77
C THR A 260 -11.51 41.34 3.51
N VAL A 261 -12.81 41.40 3.81
CA VAL A 261 -13.56 40.29 4.40
C VAL A 261 -13.50 39.07 3.49
N VAL A 262 -13.85 39.19 2.20
CA VAL A 262 -13.79 38.08 1.24
C VAL A 262 -12.36 37.53 1.10
N LEU A 263 -11.35 38.39 1.02
CA LEU A 263 -9.95 37.97 0.94
C LEU A 263 -9.54 37.18 2.19
N LEU A 264 -9.89 37.63 3.38
CA LEU A 264 -9.60 36.92 4.63
C LEU A 264 -10.39 35.62 4.78
N PHE A 265 -11.62 35.54 4.26
CA PHE A 265 -12.36 34.28 4.17
C PHE A 265 -11.67 33.28 3.25
N VAL A 266 -11.23 33.73 2.07
CA VAL A 266 -10.53 32.87 1.10
C VAL A 266 -9.16 32.45 1.66
N VAL A 267 -8.37 33.38 2.15
CA VAL A 267 -7.04 33.11 2.73
C VAL A 267 -7.15 32.27 4.00
N GLY A 268 -8.05 32.63 4.92
CA GLY A 268 -8.31 31.87 6.14
C GLY A 268 -8.83 30.47 5.86
N GLY A 269 -9.74 30.31 4.90
CA GLY A 269 -10.22 29.01 4.44
C GLY A 269 -9.12 28.15 3.82
N VAL A 270 -8.29 28.73 2.96
CA VAL A 270 -7.12 28.03 2.37
C VAL A 270 -6.11 27.65 3.45
N LEU A 271 -5.78 28.55 4.37
CA LEU A 271 -4.89 28.27 5.50
C LEU A 271 -5.46 27.16 6.38
N TRP A 272 -6.76 27.17 6.69
CA TRP A 272 -7.44 26.12 7.45
C TRP A 272 -7.38 24.75 6.74
N MET A 273 -7.54 24.74 5.41
CA MET A 273 -7.39 23.52 4.60
C MET A 273 -5.96 23.01 4.51
N LEU A 274 -4.96 23.90 4.57
CA LEU A 274 -3.54 23.56 4.50
C LEU A 274 -2.94 23.22 5.88
N LEU A 275 -3.52 23.72 6.96
CA LEU A 275 -3.05 23.55 8.34
C LEU A 275 -2.77 22.07 8.69
N PRO A 276 -3.65 21.10 8.38
CA PRO A 276 -3.36 19.70 8.61
C PRO A 276 -2.06 19.22 7.95
N LYS A 277 -1.84 19.59 6.69
CA LYS A 277 -0.64 19.18 5.93
C LYS A 277 0.62 19.82 6.49
N LEU A 278 0.55 21.09 6.89
CA LEU A 278 1.67 21.80 7.51
C LEU A 278 2.05 21.16 8.84
N LEU A 279 1.09 20.95 9.74
CA LEU A 279 1.32 20.34 11.05
C LEU A 279 1.82 18.89 10.91
N GLY A 280 1.21 18.09 10.02
CA GLY A 280 1.63 16.71 9.77
C GLY A 280 2.98 16.58 9.08
N GLY A 281 3.43 17.62 8.37
CA GLY A 281 4.78 17.69 7.79
C GLY A 281 5.87 18.03 8.80
N LEU A 282 5.52 18.76 9.88
CA LEU A 282 6.47 19.22 10.90
C LEU A 282 6.56 18.27 12.10
N SER A 283 5.48 17.60 12.48
CA SER A 283 5.42 16.80 13.71
C SER A 283 4.88 15.39 13.49
N ASP A 284 5.56 14.40 14.09
CA ASP A 284 5.13 13.00 14.03
C ASP A 284 3.74 12.79 14.68
N TYR A 285 3.45 13.53 15.76
CA TYR A 285 2.15 13.45 16.44
C TYR A 285 1.01 13.89 15.51
N PHE A 286 1.21 15.01 14.80
CA PHE A 286 0.24 15.53 13.86
C PHE A 286 0.19 14.72 12.57
N ALA A 287 1.29 14.06 12.17
CA ALA A 287 1.32 13.15 11.05
C ALA A 287 0.24 12.06 11.21
N GLY A 288 0.00 11.56 12.42
CA GLY A 288 -1.05 10.58 12.68
C GLY A 288 -2.48 11.02 12.33
N PHE A 289 -2.75 12.33 12.18
CA PHE A 289 -4.06 12.84 11.72
C PHE A 289 -4.17 13.03 10.21
N VAL A 290 -3.09 12.87 9.45
CA VAL A 290 -3.06 13.19 8.01
C VAL A 290 -2.50 12.06 7.19
N GLU A 291 -1.58 11.31 7.78
CA GLU A 291 -0.90 10.18 7.15
C GLU A 291 -1.92 9.10 6.83
N ARG A 292 -1.99 8.81 5.53
CA ARG A 292 -2.84 7.78 4.92
C ARG A 292 -2.01 6.72 4.25
N ARG A 293 -0.71 6.94 4.15
CA ARG A 293 0.22 6.14 3.37
C ARG A 293 1.36 5.73 4.28
N PHE A 294 1.50 4.44 4.46
CA PHE A 294 2.65 3.86 5.13
C PHE A 294 3.61 3.33 4.09
N GLU A 295 4.90 3.60 4.27
CA GLU A 295 5.96 3.14 3.38
C GLU A 295 6.89 2.17 4.13
N PRO A 296 6.41 0.95 4.46
CA PRO A 296 7.22 -0.01 5.19
C PRO A 296 8.50 -0.32 4.39
N SER A 297 9.60 -0.53 5.13
CA SER A 297 10.90 -0.91 4.57
C SER A 297 11.30 -2.35 4.92
N SER A 298 10.53 -2.99 5.80
CA SER A 298 10.73 -4.37 6.23
C SER A 298 9.52 -5.21 5.83
N GLU A 299 9.77 -6.50 5.60
CA GLU A 299 8.70 -7.45 5.32
C GLU A 299 7.73 -7.59 6.49
N ARG A 300 8.29 -7.64 7.72
CA ARG A 300 7.52 -7.67 8.97
C ARG A 300 6.47 -6.56 9.01
N ASP A 301 6.83 -5.33 8.64
CA ASP A 301 5.89 -4.20 8.66
C ASP A 301 4.90 -4.25 7.50
N VAL A 302 5.28 -4.79 6.33
CA VAL A 302 4.35 -5.07 5.22
C VAL A 302 3.28 -6.06 5.69
N VAL A 303 3.70 -7.21 6.22
CA VAL A 303 2.79 -8.26 6.73
C VAL A 303 1.92 -7.74 7.86
N ALA A 304 2.49 -6.99 8.82
CA ALA A 304 1.74 -6.44 9.95
C ALA A 304 0.63 -5.47 9.51
N LEU A 305 0.91 -4.60 8.52
CA LEU A 305 -0.08 -3.68 7.96
C LEU A 305 -1.10 -4.41 7.07
N CYS A 306 -0.66 -5.44 6.37
CA CYS A 306 -1.47 -6.23 5.45
C CYS A 306 -2.21 -7.41 6.11
N ASN A 307 -2.12 -7.59 7.42
CA ASN A 307 -2.79 -8.66 8.13
C ASN A 307 -4.32 -8.67 7.86
N ARG A 308 -4.96 -9.84 7.91
CA ARG A 308 -6.39 -10.03 7.63
C ARG A 308 -7.31 -9.20 8.50
N VAL A 309 -6.89 -8.87 9.74
CA VAL A 309 -7.65 -7.97 10.64
C VAL A 309 -7.88 -6.58 10.04
N ASN A 310 -7.14 -6.20 9.00
CA ASN A 310 -7.29 -4.91 8.32
C ASN A 310 -8.03 -5.07 6.98
N GLU A 311 -9.34 -4.86 6.96
CA GLU A 311 -10.12 -4.94 5.71
C GLU A 311 -9.94 -3.72 4.79
N ASN A 312 -9.70 -2.53 5.37
CA ASN A 312 -9.71 -1.26 4.65
C ASN A 312 -8.31 -0.81 4.19
N ILE A 313 -7.52 -1.70 3.58
CA ILE A 313 -6.17 -1.41 3.09
C ILE A 313 -6.05 -1.50 1.57
N HIS A 314 -5.20 -0.66 1.00
CA HIS A 314 -4.79 -0.71 -0.40
C HIS A 314 -3.28 -0.84 -0.50
N VAL A 315 -2.81 -1.93 -1.08
CA VAL A 315 -1.39 -2.10 -1.38
C VAL A 315 -1.04 -1.40 -2.69
N ARG A 316 0.09 -0.70 -2.71
CA ARG A 316 0.65 -0.01 -3.87
C ARG A 316 2.11 -0.38 -4.00
N GLY A 317 2.57 -0.55 -5.23
CA GLY A 317 3.98 -0.71 -5.55
C GLY A 317 4.80 0.56 -5.32
N TYR A 318 5.17 1.23 -6.41
CA TYR A 318 5.93 2.49 -6.39
C TYR A 318 5.06 3.66 -6.86
N ASP A 319 5.01 4.77 -6.10
CA ASP A 319 4.01 5.85 -6.32
C ASP A 319 4.55 7.11 -7.03
N ASN A 320 5.49 6.96 -7.96
CA ASN A 320 5.78 8.04 -8.93
C ASN A 320 5.16 7.74 -10.31
N ALA A 321 4.78 6.48 -10.59
CA ALA A 321 3.68 6.23 -11.52
C ALA A 321 2.42 6.01 -10.70
N ARG A 322 1.56 7.03 -10.74
CA ARG A 322 0.13 6.76 -10.83
C ARG A 322 -0.03 5.59 -11.80
N LEU A 323 -0.44 4.40 -11.33
CA LEU A 323 -1.16 3.45 -12.18
C LEU A 323 -2.16 4.29 -12.96
N TYR A 324 -1.88 4.46 -14.25
CA TYR A 324 -2.25 5.63 -15.03
C TYR A 324 -3.78 5.76 -14.97
N PHE A 325 -4.25 6.71 -14.17
CA PHE A 325 -5.63 7.19 -14.04
C PHE A 325 -6.64 6.33 -13.24
N GLN A 326 -7.05 6.91 -12.11
CA GLN A 326 -8.32 6.73 -11.36
C GLN A 326 -8.52 5.50 -10.46
N ARG A 327 -7.54 5.16 -9.64
CA ARG A 327 -7.87 4.82 -8.25
C ARG A 327 -7.34 5.90 -7.32
N PRO A 328 -8.09 6.98 -7.02
CA PRO A 328 -7.89 7.66 -5.74
C PRO A 328 -8.13 6.61 -4.66
N THR A 329 -7.16 6.39 -3.78
CA THR A 329 -7.46 5.60 -2.58
C THR A 329 -8.58 6.33 -1.84
N SER A 330 -9.68 5.63 -1.58
CA SER A 330 -10.79 6.19 -0.81
C SER A 330 -10.24 6.83 0.46
N PRO A 331 -10.73 8.01 0.88
CA PRO A 331 -10.26 8.63 2.12
C PRO A 331 -10.48 7.75 3.36
N ARG A 332 -11.31 6.70 3.24
CA ARG A 332 -11.59 5.69 4.27
C ARG A 332 -10.64 4.48 4.25
N HIS A 333 -9.70 4.42 3.30
CA HIS A 333 -8.72 3.34 3.19
C HIS A 333 -7.32 3.80 3.55
N THR A 334 -6.54 2.90 4.14
CA THR A 334 -5.11 3.09 4.39
C THR A 334 -4.32 2.56 3.19
N THR A 335 -3.30 3.28 2.75
CA THR A 335 -2.39 2.84 1.67
C THR A 335 -1.12 2.26 2.27
N VAL A 336 -0.74 1.05 1.85
CA VAL A 336 0.58 0.46 2.11
C VAL A 336 1.38 0.54 0.82
N CYS A 337 2.39 1.38 0.78
CA CYS A 337 3.21 1.62 -0.41
C CYS A 337 4.58 0.96 -0.27
N LEU A 338 4.89 0.05 -1.18
CA LEU A 338 6.13 -0.74 -1.19
C LEU A 338 7.34 0.05 -1.70
N LYS A 339 7.23 1.37 -1.87
CA LYS A 339 8.30 2.25 -2.35
C LYS A 339 9.62 2.09 -1.58
N ARG A 340 9.55 1.87 -0.26
CA ARG A 340 10.73 1.65 0.61
C ARG A 340 11.06 0.17 0.82
N PHE A 341 10.22 -0.74 0.33
CA PHE A 341 10.43 -2.20 0.33
C PHE A 341 10.90 -2.63 -1.07
N CYS A 342 12.06 -2.13 -1.47
CA CYS A 342 12.51 -2.10 -2.87
C CYS A 342 13.93 -2.62 -3.10
N LYS A 343 14.42 -3.51 -2.22
CA LYS A 343 15.78 -4.08 -2.33
C LYS A 343 15.89 -5.08 -3.47
N THR A 344 17.05 -5.08 -4.12
CA THR A 344 17.55 -6.24 -4.86
C THR A 344 18.22 -7.16 -3.83
N LEU A 345 17.68 -8.35 -3.65
CA LEU A 345 18.12 -9.30 -2.62
C LEU A 345 19.37 -10.03 -3.08
N ASP A 346 19.37 -10.51 -4.32
CA ASP A 346 20.48 -11.25 -4.93
C ASP A 346 20.44 -11.17 -6.47
N ILE A 347 21.59 -11.31 -7.11
CA ILE A 347 21.75 -11.46 -8.57
C ILE A 347 22.77 -12.56 -8.81
N ASP A 348 22.29 -13.72 -9.27
CA ASP A 348 23.13 -14.85 -9.67
C ASP A 348 23.47 -14.70 -11.16
N VAL A 349 24.74 -14.42 -11.44
CA VAL A 349 25.23 -14.19 -12.82
C VAL A 349 25.31 -15.50 -13.60
N GLU A 350 25.64 -16.61 -12.94
CA GLU A 350 25.80 -17.91 -13.59
C GLU A 350 24.44 -18.47 -14.00
N LYS A 351 23.45 -18.39 -13.10
CA LYS A 351 22.08 -18.82 -13.37
C LYS A 351 21.26 -17.78 -14.13
N GLN A 352 21.76 -16.55 -14.22
CA GLN A 352 21.06 -15.43 -14.85
C GLN A 352 19.70 -15.19 -14.20
N VAL A 353 19.66 -15.10 -12.87
CA VAL A 353 18.43 -14.79 -12.12
C VAL A 353 18.65 -13.63 -11.16
N ALA A 354 17.59 -12.86 -10.90
CA ALA A 354 17.59 -11.82 -9.88
C ALA A 354 16.44 -12.01 -8.90
N HIS A 355 16.76 -12.04 -7.61
CA HIS A 355 15.77 -12.01 -6.54
C HIS A 355 15.53 -10.57 -6.09
N VAL A 356 14.29 -10.11 -6.19
CA VAL A 356 13.94 -8.71 -5.92
C VAL A 356 12.69 -8.60 -5.06
N GLN A 357 12.67 -7.61 -4.17
CA GLN A 357 11.47 -7.27 -3.43
C GLN A 357 10.40 -6.68 -4.36
N ALA A 358 9.14 -6.87 -4.02
CA ALA A 358 8.00 -6.47 -4.83
C ALA A 358 7.94 -4.95 -5.11
N GLY A 359 8.53 -4.11 -4.25
CA GLY A 359 8.64 -2.67 -4.47
C GLY A 359 9.80 -2.23 -5.36
N ALA A 360 10.73 -3.13 -5.71
CA ALA A 360 11.84 -2.82 -6.61
C ALA A 360 11.31 -2.38 -7.97
N ASN A 361 11.93 -1.37 -8.59
CA ASN A 361 11.54 -0.85 -9.89
C ASN A 361 12.72 -0.90 -10.87
N PHE A 362 12.42 -0.82 -12.17
CA PHE A 362 13.44 -0.91 -13.22
C PHE A 362 14.46 0.23 -13.20
N GLY A 363 14.08 1.40 -12.67
CA GLY A 363 15.02 2.51 -12.45
C GLY A 363 16.13 2.17 -11.46
N HIS A 364 15.87 1.25 -10.52
CA HIS A 364 16.84 0.74 -9.56
C HIS A 364 17.51 -0.57 -10.02
N LEU A 365 16.76 -1.47 -10.65
CA LEU A 365 17.24 -2.81 -11.03
C LEU A 365 18.16 -2.78 -12.25
N LEU A 366 17.78 -2.07 -13.33
CA LEU A 366 18.52 -2.11 -14.60
C LEU A 366 20.00 -1.69 -14.48
N PRO A 367 20.38 -0.63 -13.73
CA PRO A 367 21.79 -0.28 -13.56
C PRO A 367 22.63 -1.39 -12.90
N GLN A 368 22.03 -2.16 -11.97
CA GLN A 368 22.73 -3.26 -11.30
C GLN A 368 22.94 -4.45 -12.23
N LEU A 369 21.94 -4.77 -13.05
CA LEU A 369 22.07 -5.81 -14.09
C LEU A 369 23.12 -5.41 -15.14
N GLU A 370 23.05 -4.15 -15.60
CA GLU A 370 23.97 -3.62 -16.61
C GLU A 370 25.43 -3.69 -16.16
N SER A 371 25.71 -3.38 -14.89
CA SER A 371 27.06 -3.47 -14.31
C SER A 371 27.63 -4.91 -14.26
N ARG A 372 26.77 -5.92 -14.41
CA ARG A 372 27.11 -7.35 -14.39
C ARG A 372 26.99 -7.99 -15.78
N GLY A 373 26.75 -7.21 -16.82
CA GLY A 373 26.57 -7.73 -18.19
C GLY A 373 25.25 -8.47 -18.40
N LEU A 374 24.25 -8.26 -17.54
CA LEU A 374 22.94 -8.91 -17.60
C LEU A 374 21.84 -7.92 -18.02
N TRP A 375 20.72 -8.45 -18.49
CA TRP A 375 19.51 -7.70 -18.84
C TRP A 375 18.24 -8.50 -18.54
N LEU A 376 17.09 -7.84 -18.70
CA LEU A 376 15.78 -8.43 -18.89
C LEU A 376 15.40 -8.38 -20.38
N GLU A 377 14.90 -9.49 -20.92
CA GLU A 377 14.43 -9.56 -22.32
C GLU A 377 13.27 -8.61 -22.62
N ASN A 378 12.52 -8.22 -21.58
CA ASN A 378 11.44 -7.26 -21.71
C ASN A 378 11.15 -6.50 -20.42
N TYR A 379 10.75 -5.25 -20.55
CA TYR A 379 10.32 -4.38 -19.47
C TYR A 379 9.55 -3.17 -20.04
N PRO A 380 8.68 -2.53 -19.25
CA PRO A 380 7.88 -1.41 -19.72
C PRO A 380 8.74 -0.17 -20.05
N ASN A 381 8.24 0.66 -20.97
CA ASN A 381 8.84 1.94 -21.35
C ASN A 381 9.00 2.93 -20.17
N TYR A 382 8.25 2.75 -19.09
CA TYR A 382 8.33 3.57 -17.89
C TYR A 382 9.01 2.78 -16.76
N HIS A 383 10.12 3.32 -16.23
CA HIS A 383 11.01 2.54 -15.37
C HIS A 383 10.66 2.56 -13.87
N PHE A 384 9.75 3.43 -13.44
CA PHE A 384 9.35 3.52 -12.03
C PHE A 384 8.05 2.76 -11.73
N ILE A 385 7.82 1.64 -12.44
CA ILE A 385 6.81 0.63 -12.07
C ILE A 385 7.53 -0.43 -11.23
N SER A 386 6.92 -0.81 -10.12
CA SER A 386 7.47 -1.86 -9.26
C SER A 386 7.21 -3.25 -9.82
N VAL A 387 8.09 -4.21 -9.56
CA VAL A 387 7.97 -5.62 -9.96
C VAL A 387 6.65 -6.24 -9.50
N GLY A 388 6.26 -6.04 -8.24
CA GLY A 388 4.99 -6.57 -7.71
C GLY A 388 3.75 -6.03 -8.43
N ALA A 389 3.79 -4.79 -8.92
CA ALA A 389 2.71 -4.23 -9.74
C ALA A 389 2.65 -4.85 -11.14
N CYS A 390 3.80 -5.24 -11.70
CA CYS A 390 3.87 -5.93 -12.99
C CYS A 390 3.47 -7.41 -12.90
N ILE A 391 3.53 -8.01 -11.70
CA ILE A 391 2.96 -9.33 -11.42
C ILE A 391 1.43 -9.21 -11.25
N ALA A 392 0.99 -8.21 -10.49
CA ALA A 392 -0.44 -8.03 -10.19
C ALA A 392 -1.26 -7.45 -11.36
N THR A 393 -0.62 -6.88 -12.38
CA THR A 393 -1.30 -6.26 -13.53
C THR A 393 -0.55 -6.53 -14.83
N ALA A 394 -1.25 -6.53 -15.97
CA ALA A 394 -0.74 -6.88 -17.30
C ALA A 394 0.25 -5.85 -17.90
N VAL A 395 1.24 -5.41 -17.10
CA VAL A 395 2.31 -4.52 -17.53
C VAL A 395 3.21 -5.26 -18.50
N HIS A 396 3.39 -4.67 -19.68
CA HIS A 396 4.10 -5.28 -20.79
C HIS A 396 5.02 -4.27 -21.49
N GLY A 397 5.97 -4.83 -22.22
CA GLY A 397 6.78 -4.13 -23.21
C GLY A 397 6.39 -4.54 -24.63
N SER A 398 7.32 -4.43 -25.56
CA SER A 398 7.09 -4.71 -26.99
C SER A 398 7.68 -6.04 -27.46
N ASN A 399 8.26 -6.84 -26.56
CA ASN A 399 8.79 -8.17 -26.89
C ASN A 399 7.64 -9.07 -27.36
N LEU A 400 7.83 -9.77 -28.46
CA LEU A 400 6.79 -10.62 -29.04
C LEU A 400 6.60 -11.91 -28.24
N ASP A 401 7.68 -12.54 -27.78
CA ASP A 401 7.68 -13.88 -27.19
C ASP A 401 7.51 -13.85 -25.66
N LYS A 402 8.00 -12.79 -25.00
CA LYS A 402 7.85 -12.53 -23.56
C LYS A 402 7.23 -11.15 -23.32
N PRO A 403 5.97 -10.92 -23.76
CA PRO A 403 5.35 -9.60 -23.77
C PRO A 403 5.19 -8.98 -22.38
N PHE A 404 4.91 -9.76 -21.35
CA PHE A 404 4.69 -9.28 -19.98
C PHE A 404 5.94 -9.47 -19.11
N LEU A 405 6.09 -8.64 -18.07
CA LEU A 405 7.13 -8.93 -17.07
C LEU A 405 6.88 -10.27 -16.38
N ALA A 406 5.61 -10.64 -16.19
CA ALA A 406 5.22 -11.91 -15.58
C ALA A 406 5.84 -13.12 -16.30
N ASP A 407 6.11 -13.02 -17.60
CA ASP A 407 6.75 -14.09 -18.40
C ASP A 407 8.21 -14.32 -18.02
N LEU A 408 8.82 -13.36 -17.32
CA LEU A 408 10.16 -13.45 -16.77
C LEU A 408 10.17 -13.94 -15.32
N VAL A 409 9.02 -14.16 -14.67
CA VAL A 409 8.98 -14.53 -13.25
C VAL A 409 9.12 -16.04 -13.06
N ASN A 410 10.17 -16.49 -12.40
CA ASN A 410 10.39 -17.92 -12.12
C ASN A 410 9.72 -18.36 -10.82
N SER A 411 9.70 -17.50 -9.81
CA SER A 411 9.06 -17.79 -8.52
C SER A 411 8.45 -16.54 -7.92
N ILE A 412 7.34 -16.68 -7.19
CA ILE A 412 6.69 -15.61 -6.42
C ILE A 412 6.64 -16.02 -4.96
N ARG A 413 7.08 -15.11 -4.09
CA ARG A 413 6.83 -15.21 -2.65
C ARG A 413 5.82 -14.14 -2.24
N PHE A 414 4.74 -14.56 -1.59
CA PHE A 414 3.63 -13.70 -1.22
C PHE A 414 3.11 -14.01 0.18
N TYR A 415 2.50 -13.01 0.80
CA TYR A 415 1.73 -13.18 2.03
C TYR A 415 0.28 -13.53 1.68
N ASP A 416 -0.15 -14.71 2.10
CA ASP A 416 -1.53 -15.16 2.04
C ASP A 416 -2.27 -14.63 3.26
N ARG A 417 -3.16 -13.67 3.03
CA ARG A 417 -3.92 -13.06 4.11
C ARG A 417 -4.98 -13.97 4.70
N ASP A 418 -5.58 -14.85 3.90
CA ASP A 418 -6.68 -15.70 4.37
C ASP A 418 -6.16 -16.70 5.41
N HIS A 419 -5.02 -17.33 5.10
CA HIS A 419 -4.34 -18.29 5.97
C HIS A 419 -3.35 -17.64 6.95
N GLY A 420 -2.91 -16.41 6.72
CA GLY A 420 -1.99 -15.67 7.59
C GLY A 420 -0.52 -16.10 7.48
N GLY A 421 -0.16 -16.79 6.39
CA GLY A 421 1.16 -17.37 6.16
C GLY A 421 1.88 -16.77 4.95
N ILE A 422 3.17 -17.05 4.82
CA ILE A 422 3.96 -16.70 3.63
C ILE A 422 4.16 -17.94 2.80
N VAL A 423 3.83 -17.85 1.52
CA VAL A 423 3.91 -18.95 0.55
C VAL A 423 4.89 -18.56 -0.55
N THR A 424 5.62 -19.54 -1.06
CA THR A 424 6.44 -19.41 -2.27
C THR A 424 5.92 -20.40 -3.30
N LEU A 425 5.64 -19.92 -4.51
CA LEU A 425 5.29 -20.76 -5.66
C LEU A 425 6.32 -20.58 -6.75
N GLN A 426 6.76 -21.69 -7.33
CA GLN A 426 7.51 -21.77 -8.57
C GLN A 426 6.56 -21.68 -9.77
N ARG A 427 7.10 -21.33 -10.94
CA ARG A 427 6.33 -21.14 -12.16
C ARG A 427 5.53 -22.39 -12.57
N ASP A 428 6.09 -23.57 -12.31
CA ASP A 428 5.52 -24.88 -12.62
C ASP A 428 4.54 -25.39 -11.54
N ASP A 429 4.46 -24.73 -10.38
CA ASP A 429 3.50 -25.09 -9.34
C ASP A 429 2.07 -24.81 -9.77
N SER A 430 1.17 -25.73 -9.43
CA SER A 430 -0.27 -25.51 -9.57
C SER A 430 -0.70 -24.27 -8.77
N GLY A 431 -1.35 -23.31 -9.43
CA GLY A 431 -1.81 -22.07 -8.80
C GLY A 431 -0.93 -20.84 -9.08
N PHE A 432 0.28 -20.99 -9.64
CA PHE A 432 1.11 -19.84 -10.02
C PHE A 432 0.38 -18.87 -10.96
N GLY A 433 -0.30 -19.42 -11.98
CA GLY A 433 -1.07 -18.63 -12.95
C GLY A 433 -2.22 -17.84 -12.33
N GLU A 434 -2.79 -18.27 -11.20
CA GLU A 434 -3.87 -17.56 -10.50
C GLU A 434 -3.37 -16.31 -9.76
N LEU A 435 -2.09 -16.28 -9.40
CA LEU A 435 -1.45 -15.11 -8.80
C LEU A 435 -1.12 -14.03 -9.85
N ILE A 436 -0.89 -14.44 -11.10
CA ILE A 436 -0.57 -13.53 -12.19
C ILE A 436 -1.81 -12.76 -12.61
N PHE A 437 -1.68 -11.43 -12.63
CA PHE A 437 -2.74 -10.48 -12.97
C PHE A 437 -4.00 -10.58 -12.11
N ASN A 438 -3.92 -11.27 -10.95
CA ASN A 438 -4.94 -11.53 -9.94
C ASN A 438 -6.21 -10.65 -10.09
N ARG A 439 -7.12 -11.12 -10.98
CA ARG A 439 -8.30 -10.36 -11.43
C ARG A 439 -9.42 -10.36 -10.38
N VAL A 440 -9.40 -11.34 -9.47
CA VAL A 440 -10.52 -11.66 -8.58
C VAL A 440 -10.32 -11.08 -7.18
N CYS A 441 -9.10 -11.16 -6.62
CA CYS A 441 -8.84 -10.78 -5.23
C CYS A 441 -7.40 -10.23 -5.03
N PRO A 442 -7.05 -9.09 -5.66
CA PRO A 442 -5.68 -8.52 -5.59
C PRO A 442 -5.25 -8.10 -4.18
N GLN A 443 -6.18 -8.08 -3.22
CA GLN A 443 -5.89 -7.77 -1.83
C GLN A 443 -5.64 -9.01 -0.97
N LYS A 444 -5.88 -10.25 -1.42
CA LYS A 444 -5.68 -11.46 -0.62
C LYS A 444 -4.24 -11.95 -0.62
N HIS A 445 -3.58 -11.85 -1.77
CA HIS A 445 -2.20 -12.27 -1.95
C HIS A 445 -1.31 -11.03 -2.13
N ILE A 446 -0.48 -10.75 -1.13
CA ILE A 446 0.42 -9.60 -1.17
C ILE A 446 1.80 -10.07 -1.61
N VAL A 447 2.19 -9.78 -2.85
CA VAL A 447 3.51 -10.12 -3.38
C VAL A 447 4.59 -9.43 -2.53
N LEU A 448 5.52 -10.23 -2.00
CA LEU A 448 6.65 -9.77 -1.19
C LEU A 448 7.95 -9.74 -2.01
N SER A 449 8.20 -10.76 -2.80
CA SER A 449 9.37 -10.83 -3.69
C SER A 449 9.12 -11.74 -4.88
N ALA A 450 9.98 -11.62 -5.89
CA ALA A 450 9.97 -12.48 -7.06
C ALA A 450 11.40 -12.78 -7.50
N GLU A 451 11.58 -13.96 -8.10
CA GLU A 451 12.76 -14.29 -8.90
C GLU A 451 12.46 -13.96 -10.36
N LEU A 452 13.34 -13.20 -10.99
CA LEU A 452 13.25 -12.81 -12.39
C LEU A 452 14.34 -13.51 -13.19
N GLN A 453 13.94 -14.16 -14.29
CA GLN A 453 14.83 -14.64 -15.34
C GLN A 453 15.48 -13.45 -16.04
N LEU A 454 16.80 -13.52 -16.15
CA LEU A 454 17.65 -12.57 -16.86
C LEU A 454 18.17 -13.20 -18.15
N CYS A 455 18.81 -12.38 -18.97
CA CYS A 455 19.57 -12.78 -20.14
C CYS A 455 20.94 -12.09 -20.15
N PRO A 456 21.91 -12.59 -20.94
CA PRO A 456 23.09 -11.81 -21.27
C PRO A 456 22.70 -10.48 -21.91
N ARG A 457 23.59 -9.50 -21.81
CA ARG A 457 23.40 -8.20 -22.44
C ARG A 457 23.09 -8.31 -23.94
N GLN A 458 21.94 -7.76 -24.36
CA GLN A 458 21.48 -7.78 -25.75
C GLN A 458 21.67 -6.41 -26.44
N TYR A 459 21.89 -6.44 -27.76
CA TYR A 459 21.92 -5.28 -28.63
C TYR A 459 20.90 -5.44 -29.75
N TYR A 460 20.32 -4.32 -30.19
CA TYR A 460 19.26 -4.35 -31.18
C TYR A 460 19.50 -3.35 -32.31
N GLU A 461 19.20 -3.80 -33.52
CA GLU A 461 19.02 -2.98 -34.70
C GLU A 461 17.55 -2.55 -34.80
N LEU A 462 17.30 -1.24 -34.90
CA LEU A 462 15.95 -0.68 -35.09
C LEU A 462 15.70 -0.39 -36.55
N THR A 463 14.69 -1.03 -37.12
CA THR A 463 14.10 -0.63 -38.38
C THR A 463 12.81 0.15 -38.12
N THR A 464 12.69 1.35 -38.68
CA THR A 464 11.45 2.15 -38.62
C THR A 464 10.88 2.33 -40.02
N VAL A 465 9.64 1.88 -40.22
CA VAL A 465 8.90 2.07 -41.48
C VAL A 465 7.76 3.05 -41.23
N SER A 466 7.66 4.08 -42.07
CA SER A 466 6.54 5.03 -42.04
C SER A 466 5.47 4.61 -43.06
N GLN A 467 4.22 4.51 -42.63
CA GLN A 467 3.08 4.14 -43.49
C GLN A 467 1.88 5.04 -43.22
N PRO A 468 1.07 5.41 -44.22
CA PRO A 468 -0.17 6.14 -43.99
C PRO A 468 -1.12 5.36 -43.06
N VAL A 469 -1.72 6.03 -42.08
CA VAL A 469 -2.60 5.41 -41.07
C VAL A 469 -3.78 4.66 -41.72
N GLU A 470 -4.34 5.21 -42.80
CA GLU A 470 -5.46 4.63 -43.56
C GLU A 470 -5.09 3.30 -44.25
N LYS A 471 -3.80 3.10 -44.53
CA LYS A 471 -3.26 1.88 -45.14
C LYS A 471 -2.80 0.85 -44.12
N LEU A 472 -2.82 1.16 -42.82
CA LEU A 472 -2.45 0.19 -41.80
C LEU A 472 -3.41 -1.00 -41.82
N ARG A 473 -2.82 -2.18 -41.82
CA ARG A 473 -3.51 -3.47 -41.65
C ARG A 473 -2.74 -4.24 -40.58
N PHE A 474 -3.47 -4.92 -39.69
CA PHE A 474 -2.90 -5.70 -38.60
C PHE A 474 -2.95 -7.21 -38.86
N GLU A 475 -3.48 -7.60 -40.02
CA GLU A 475 -3.40 -8.94 -40.60
C GLU A 475 -1.93 -9.36 -40.76
N ASN A 476 -1.60 -10.61 -40.39
CA ASN A 476 -0.28 -11.24 -40.56
C ASN A 476 0.91 -10.53 -39.88
N ILE A 477 0.67 -9.73 -38.83
CA ILE A 477 1.78 -9.23 -37.97
C ILE A 477 2.53 -10.40 -37.31
N ALA A 478 1.82 -11.49 -37.01
CA ALA A 478 2.38 -12.73 -36.50
C ALA A 478 3.49 -13.31 -37.39
N ASP A 479 3.47 -13.07 -38.71
CA ASP A 479 4.45 -13.59 -39.68
C ASP A 479 5.70 -12.72 -39.84
N ARG A 480 5.72 -11.48 -39.34
CA ARG A 480 6.83 -10.51 -39.55
C ARG A 480 8.12 -10.84 -38.76
N SER A 481 8.29 -12.07 -38.29
CA SER A 481 8.68 -12.28 -36.89
C SER A 481 9.64 -13.45 -36.63
N THR A 482 10.11 -14.16 -37.65
CA THR A 482 11.16 -15.16 -37.43
C THR A 482 12.50 -14.52 -37.05
N LYS A 483 12.66 -13.21 -37.30
CA LYS A 483 13.88 -12.44 -37.01
C LYS A 483 13.64 -11.13 -36.23
N THR A 484 12.47 -10.95 -35.61
CA THR A 484 12.12 -9.71 -34.90
C THR A 484 11.74 -10.05 -33.47
N GLN A 485 12.45 -9.49 -32.49
CA GLN A 485 12.19 -9.75 -31.07
C GLN A 485 11.19 -8.76 -30.48
N HIS A 486 11.22 -7.49 -30.91
CA HIS A 486 10.24 -6.51 -30.48
C HIS A 486 9.55 -5.83 -31.65
N TYR A 487 8.25 -5.57 -31.50
CA TYR A 487 7.46 -4.88 -32.51
C TYR A 487 6.44 -3.93 -31.88
N GLU A 488 6.36 -2.71 -32.39
CA GLU A 488 5.35 -1.75 -31.97
C GLU A 488 4.94 -0.80 -33.10
N VAL A 489 3.67 -0.37 -33.09
CA VAL A 489 3.16 0.64 -34.02
C VAL A 489 2.82 1.90 -33.24
N ARG A 490 3.34 3.04 -33.69
CA ARG A 490 3.19 4.34 -33.02
C ARG A 490 2.49 5.35 -33.89
N ILE A 491 1.50 6.03 -33.31
CA ILE A 491 0.83 7.20 -33.89
C ILE A 491 0.84 8.30 -32.83
N ASN A 492 1.67 9.31 -33.02
CA ASN A 492 2.03 10.25 -31.95
C ASN A 492 0.94 11.28 -31.63
N SER A 493 0.05 11.58 -32.59
CA SER A 493 -1.03 12.54 -32.41
C SER A 493 -2.30 12.14 -33.17
N PRO A 494 -3.48 12.67 -32.78
CA PRO A 494 -4.73 12.45 -33.51
C PRO A 494 -4.65 12.90 -34.99
N ASP A 495 -3.82 13.90 -35.28
CA ASP A 495 -3.69 14.48 -36.62
C ASP A 495 -2.55 13.85 -37.45
N SER A 496 -1.83 12.87 -36.87
CA SER A 496 -0.74 12.17 -37.57
C SER A 496 -1.30 11.43 -38.79
N ARG A 497 -0.80 11.77 -39.99
CA ARG A 497 -1.16 11.08 -41.25
C ARG A 497 -0.46 9.73 -41.41
N ASN A 498 0.71 9.59 -40.79
CA ASN A 498 1.54 8.40 -40.84
C ASN A 498 1.62 7.74 -39.46
N ALA A 499 1.71 6.41 -39.48
CA ALA A 499 2.13 5.58 -38.37
C ALA A 499 3.57 5.14 -38.57
N TYR A 500 4.26 4.89 -37.47
CA TYR A 500 5.64 4.42 -37.45
C TYR A 500 5.65 2.99 -36.91
N LEU A 501 6.05 2.04 -37.74
CA LEU A 501 6.19 0.64 -37.41
C LEU A 501 7.64 0.40 -37.04
N GLN A 502 7.89 -0.01 -35.81
CA GLN A 502 9.22 -0.19 -35.26
C GLN A 502 9.46 -1.67 -35.01
N SER A 503 10.50 -2.21 -35.64
CA SER A 503 10.96 -3.60 -35.47
C SER A 503 12.36 -3.59 -34.91
N TYR A 504 12.59 -4.36 -33.86
CA TYR A 504 13.89 -4.48 -33.20
C TYR A 504 14.40 -5.91 -33.39
N ARG A 505 15.54 -6.03 -34.06
CA ARG A 505 16.22 -7.31 -34.28
C ARG A 505 17.44 -7.39 -33.38
N GLN A 506 17.57 -8.46 -32.61
CA GLN A 506 18.75 -8.71 -31.81
C GLN A 506 19.96 -8.98 -32.70
N PHE A 507 21.12 -8.46 -32.32
CA PHE A 507 22.38 -8.62 -33.05
C PHE A 507 23.52 -8.98 -32.08
N SER A 508 24.50 -9.78 -32.55
CA SER A 508 25.71 -10.12 -31.78
C SER A 508 26.88 -9.20 -32.16
N PRO A 509 27.56 -8.53 -31.20
CA PRO A 509 28.65 -7.60 -31.51
C PRO A 509 29.80 -8.18 -32.33
N ASP A 510 29.99 -9.50 -32.32
CA ASP A 510 31.07 -10.20 -33.04
C ASP A 510 30.87 -10.20 -34.58
N GLU A 511 29.69 -9.78 -35.07
CA GLU A 511 29.34 -9.82 -36.50
C GLU A 511 29.57 -8.50 -37.26
N SER A 512 29.98 -7.40 -36.61
CA SER A 512 30.23 -6.14 -37.33
C SER A 512 31.32 -5.27 -36.69
N GLY A 513 32.43 -5.09 -37.43
CA GLY A 513 33.43 -4.08 -37.12
C GLY A 513 32.85 -2.65 -37.04
N ASP A 514 33.38 -1.88 -36.10
CA ASP A 514 33.35 -0.41 -35.95
C ASP A 514 32.03 0.37 -35.88
N SER A 515 30.84 -0.22 -35.93
CA SER A 515 29.58 0.54 -35.79
C SER A 515 29.01 0.60 -34.36
N ALA A 516 29.83 0.97 -33.37
CA ALA A 516 29.35 1.23 -32.00
C ALA A 516 28.37 2.43 -31.90
N ALA A 517 28.38 3.32 -32.91
CA ALA A 517 27.58 4.55 -32.94
C ALA A 517 26.09 4.36 -33.29
N SER A 518 25.69 3.22 -33.88
CA SER A 518 24.30 2.90 -34.26
C SER A 518 23.58 1.98 -33.27
N MET A 519 24.26 1.54 -32.20
CA MET A 519 23.77 0.54 -31.26
C MET A 519 22.65 1.08 -30.37
N LEU A 520 21.43 0.57 -30.54
CA LEU A 520 20.35 0.82 -29.59
C LEU A 520 20.42 -0.19 -28.46
N ARG A 521 20.97 0.28 -27.33
CA ARG A 521 20.51 -0.22 -26.03
C ARG A 521 19.00 -0.01 -25.99
N ILE A 522 18.21 -1.05 -25.76
CA ILE A 522 16.77 -0.86 -25.52
C ILE A 522 16.67 0.07 -24.30
N LYS A 523 16.41 1.34 -24.58
CA LYS A 523 16.11 2.36 -23.58
C LYS A 523 14.63 2.58 -23.69
N ALA A 524 13.99 2.88 -22.57
CA ALA A 524 12.80 3.73 -22.55
C ALA A 524 12.91 4.76 -23.68
N ASP A 525 11.88 4.85 -24.51
CA ASP A 525 11.82 5.79 -25.62
C ASP A 525 12.09 7.24 -25.16
N SER A 526 12.28 8.18 -26.09
CA SER A 526 12.56 9.59 -25.75
C SER A 526 11.51 10.21 -24.81
N ILE A 527 10.28 9.69 -24.80
CA ILE A 527 9.17 10.11 -23.94
C ILE A 527 9.31 9.48 -22.55
N GLY A 528 9.62 8.19 -22.45
CA GLY A 528 9.91 7.48 -21.21
C GLY A 528 11.14 8.05 -20.51
N ARG A 529 12.17 8.48 -21.25
CA ARG A 529 13.31 9.25 -20.68
C ARG A 529 12.87 10.58 -20.08
N LYS A 530 12.04 11.35 -20.78
CA LYS A 530 11.47 12.61 -20.26
C LYS A 530 10.60 12.36 -19.03
N TRP A 531 9.72 11.35 -19.06
CA TRP A 531 8.93 10.94 -17.90
C TRP A 531 9.80 10.49 -16.72
N ASN A 532 10.87 9.73 -16.98
CA ASN A 532 11.82 9.33 -15.95
C ASN A 532 12.49 10.56 -15.31
N VAL A 533 12.84 11.59 -16.09
CA VAL A 533 13.38 12.85 -15.55
C VAL A 533 12.32 13.61 -14.75
N LEU A 534 11.09 13.72 -15.26
CA LEU A 534 9.98 14.40 -14.58
C LEU A 534 9.59 13.70 -13.26
N GLN A 535 9.77 12.38 -13.17
CA GLN A 535 9.37 11.57 -12.01
C GLN A 535 10.50 11.31 -11.01
N LYS A 536 11.75 11.65 -11.36
CA LYS A 536 12.85 11.69 -10.39
C LYS A 536 12.66 12.82 -9.36
N ASN A 537 11.97 13.89 -9.72
CA ASN A 537 11.76 15.05 -8.85
C ASN A 537 10.32 15.08 -8.31
N ALA A 538 10.16 15.13 -6.99
CA ALA A 538 8.85 15.15 -6.32
C ALA A 538 7.98 16.36 -6.72
N ALA A 539 8.58 17.53 -6.94
CA ALA A 539 7.84 18.73 -7.34
C ALA A 539 7.32 18.62 -8.78
N MET A 540 8.16 18.11 -9.69
CA MET A 540 7.79 17.90 -11.09
C MET A 540 6.80 16.74 -11.25
N SER A 541 6.94 15.69 -10.44
CA SER A 541 5.93 14.64 -10.27
C SER A 541 4.59 15.27 -9.87
N PHE A 542 4.55 16.12 -8.84
CA PHE A 542 3.33 16.80 -8.39
C PHE A 542 2.70 17.69 -9.48
N LEU A 543 3.48 18.50 -10.20
CA LEU A 543 3.02 19.36 -11.30
C LEU A 543 2.44 18.56 -12.47
N THR A 544 3.15 17.53 -12.93
CA THR A 544 2.63 16.62 -13.98
C THR A 544 1.37 15.90 -13.52
N SER A 545 1.28 15.57 -12.23
CA SER A 545 0.10 15.00 -11.58
C SER A 545 -1.12 15.93 -11.65
N SER A 546 -0.94 17.23 -11.44
CA SER A 546 -2.02 18.23 -11.46
C SER A 546 -2.53 18.50 -12.88
N ILE A 547 -1.65 18.46 -13.88
CA ILE A 547 -2.00 18.63 -15.31
C ILE A 547 -2.64 17.35 -15.87
N SER A 548 -2.23 16.17 -15.39
CA SER A 548 -2.72 14.89 -15.90
C SER A 548 -4.23 14.67 -15.69
N GLY A 549 -4.90 15.39 -14.78
CA GLY A 549 -6.36 15.29 -14.62
C GLY A 549 -7.16 15.66 -15.88
N ALA A 550 -6.56 16.41 -16.81
CA ALA A 550 -7.16 16.77 -18.09
C ALA A 550 -7.13 15.64 -19.13
N PHE A 551 -6.40 14.55 -18.87
CA PHE A 551 -6.26 13.41 -19.77
C PHE A 551 -6.54 12.10 -19.05
N ILE A 552 -6.97 11.11 -19.81
CA ILE A 552 -7.16 9.73 -19.36
C ILE A 552 -6.35 8.84 -20.27
N ASN A 553 -5.69 7.85 -19.69
CA ASN A 553 -5.05 6.77 -20.41
C ASN A 553 -5.70 5.46 -19.98
N TYR A 554 -6.19 4.72 -20.96
CA TYR A 554 -6.66 3.35 -20.82
C TYR A 554 -5.95 2.50 -21.85
N GLU A 555 -5.96 1.20 -21.63
CA GLU A 555 -5.39 0.25 -22.58
C GLU A 555 -6.30 -0.96 -22.64
N TRP A 556 -6.54 -1.39 -23.87
CA TRP A 556 -7.44 -2.46 -24.21
C TRP A 556 -6.69 -3.56 -24.94
N PHE A 557 -7.08 -4.80 -24.69
CA PHE A 557 -6.57 -5.98 -25.34
C PHE A 557 -7.70 -6.67 -26.10
N PHE A 558 -7.40 -7.05 -27.33
CA PHE A 558 -8.33 -7.66 -28.27
C PHE A 558 -7.70 -8.93 -28.85
N THR A 559 -8.52 -9.88 -29.28
CA THR A 559 -8.04 -10.87 -30.26
C THR A 559 -7.59 -10.14 -31.54
N PRO A 560 -6.64 -10.68 -32.33
CA PRO A 560 -6.19 -10.03 -33.57
C PRO A 560 -7.34 -9.67 -34.53
N GLU A 561 -8.33 -10.56 -34.64
CA GLU A 561 -9.51 -10.39 -35.49
C GLU A 561 -10.44 -9.28 -34.99
N GLU A 562 -10.68 -9.22 -33.67
CA GLU A 562 -11.43 -8.13 -33.04
C GLU A 562 -10.71 -6.80 -33.16
N PHE A 563 -9.39 -6.80 -33.00
CA PHE A 563 -8.59 -5.60 -33.14
C PHE A 563 -8.70 -5.03 -34.55
N GLN A 564 -8.67 -5.86 -35.59
CA GLN A 564 -8.83 -5.41 -36.97
C GLN A 564 -10.22 -4.78 -37.20
N ARG A 565 -11.29 -5.38 -36.65
CA ARG A 565 -12.65 -4.82 -36.72
C ARG A 565 -12.73 -3.47 -36.00
N PHE A 566 -12.18 -3.39 -34.80
CA PHE A 566 -12.08 -2.16 -34.02
C PHE A 566 -11.30 -1.08 -34.76
N TRP A 567 -10.13 -1.45 -35.32
CA TRP A 567 -9.27 -0.54 -36.06
C TRP A 567 -9.98 0.06 -37.28
N ASN A 568 -10.67 -0.78 -38.05
CA ASN A 568 -11.42 -0.34 -39.21
C ASN A 568 -12.44 0.74 -38.82
N GLU A 569 -13.22 0.53 -37.76
CA GLU A 569 -14.20 1.50 -37.27
C GLU A 569 -13.57 2.82 -36.79
N ILE A 570 -12.53 2.77 -35.96
CA ILE A 570 -11.92 4.02 -35.48
C ILE A 570 -11.18 4.77 -36.58
N SER A 571 -10.78 4.08 -37.66
CA SER A 571 -10.13 4.67 -38.82
C SER A 571 -11.10 5.31 -39.81
N THR A 572 -12.37 4.87 -39.88
CA THR A 572 -13.36 5.46 -40.82
C THR A 572 -13.71 6.90 -40.49
N ASP A 573 -13.69 7.28 -39.20
CA ASP A 573 -13.92 8.66 -38.76
C ASP A 573 -12.95 9.07 -37.65
N ARG A 574 -11.70 9.32 -38.04
CA ARG A 574 -10.66 9.78 -37.10
C ARG A 574 -11.00 11.13 -36.44
N LYS A 575 -11.85 11.96 -37.05
CA LYS A 575 -12.31 13.23 -36.49
C LYS A 575 -13.32 13.03 -35.36
N ARG A 576 -14.14 11.99 -35.41
CA ARG A 576 -15.02 11.59 -34.30
C ARG A 576 -14.22 11.06 -33.13
N TYR A 577 -13.34 10.08 -33.36
CA TYR A 577 -12.70 9.35 -32.27
C TYR A 577 -11.52 10.10 -31.62
N ARG A 578 -10.78 10.95 -32.35
CA ARG A 578 -9.66 11.80 -31.86
C ARG A 578 -8.81 11.18 -30.73
N LEU A 579 -8.42 9.92 -30.90
CA LEU A 579 -7.58 9.22 -29.93
C LEU A 579 -6.16 9.79 -29.97
N TYR A 580 -5.66 10.26 -28.83
CA TYR A 580 -4.31 10.82 -28.69
C TYR A 580 -3.32 9.71 -28.37
N LYS A 581 -2.17 9.74 -29.04
CA LYS A 581 -1.06 8.81 -28.86
C LYS A 581 -1.53 7.35 -28.81
N LEU A 582 -1.50 6.69 -29.97
CA LEU A 582 -1.77 5.26 -30.06
C LEU A 582 -0.44 4.50 -30.08
N LEU A 583 -0.32 3.53 -29.20
CA LEU A 583 0.77 2.56 -29.22
C LEU A 583 0.13 1.16 -29.25
N VAL A 584 0.37 0.46 -30.35
CA VAL A 584 -0.15 -0.89 -30.59
C VAL A 584 0.97 -1.89 -30.44
N ARG A 585 0.74 -2.96 -29.69
CA ARG A 585 1.70 -4.04 -29.47
C ARG A 585 1.04 -5.40 -29.62
N TYR A 586 1.82 -6.37 -30.05
CA TYR A 586 1.37 -7.75 -30.22
C TYR A 586 1.93 -8.60 -29.09
N ASN A 587 1.06 -9.33 -28.41
CA ASN A 587 1.42 -10.22 -27.30
C ASN A 587 1.17 -11.65 -27.79
N ARG A 588 2.23 -12.37 -28.17
CA ARG A 588 2.05 -13.74 -28.71
C ARG A 588 1.39 -14.65 -27.71
N GLU A 589 0.80 -15.71 -28.25
CA GLU A 589 0.39 -16.84 -27.43
C GLU A 589 1.63 -17.48 -26.80
N GLN A 590 1.50 -17.86 -25.53
CA GLN A 590 2.60 -18.49 -24.79
C GLN A 590 2.16 -19.87 -24.32
N THR A 591 3.08 -20.84 -24.37
CA THR A 591 2.82 -22.24 -24.00
C THR A 591 2.87 -22.49 -22.49
N HIS A 592 3.42 -21.57 -21.67
CA HIS A 592 3.73 -21.84 -20.26
C HIS A 592 2.93 -21.00 -19.23
N LEU A 593 2.62 -19.73 -19.49
CA LEU A 593 1.63 -18.94 -18.73
C LEU A 593 0.37 -18.73 -19.58
N ASN A 594 -0.69 -19.44 -19.23
CA ASN A 594 -1.99 -19.24 -19.85
C ASN A 594 -2.74 -18.08 -19.16
N THR A 595 -2.62 -16.88 -19.70
CA THR A 595 -3.36 -15.70 -19.25
C THR A 595 -4.26 -15.19 -20.37
N PRO A 596 -5.41 -14.56 -20.08
CA PRO A 596 -6.28 -14.03 -21.13
C PRO A 596 -5.68 -12.85 -21.90
N TYR A 597 -4.48 -12.37 -21.52
CA TYR A 597 -3.77 -11.30 -22.22
C TYR A 597 -2.77 -11.83 -23.25
N HIS A 598 -2.43 -13.12 -23.21
CA HIS A 598 -1.63 -13.76 -24.25
C HIS A 598 -2.46 -13.98 -25.52
N GLY A 599 -1.80 -13.94 -26.68
CA GLY A 599 -2.48 -14.04 -27.98
C GLY A 599 -3.30 -12.80 -28.36
N THR A 600 -3.03 -11.64 -27.74
CA THR A 600 -3.81 -10.41 -27.94
C THR A 600 -3.02 -9.29 -28.61
N VAL A 601 -3.75 -8.33 -29.15
CA VAL A 601 -3.23 -7.02 -29.56
C VAL A 601 -3.63 -5.99 -28.52
N SER A 602 -2.64 -5.34 -27.90
CA SER A 602 -2.90 -4.23 -26.99
C SER A 602 -2.87 -2.90 -27.71
N ILE A 603 -3.77 -2.00 -27.32
CA ILE A 603 -3.78 -0.61 -27.76
C ILE A 603 -3.79 0.32 -26.56
N ASP A 604 -2.68 1.03 -26.39
CA ASP A 604 -2.52 2.07 -25.39
C ASP A 604 -3.08 3.39 -25.94
N VAL A 605 -4.10 3.94 -25.28
CA VAL A 605 -4.87 5.09 -25.76
C VAL A 605 -4.84 6.21 -24.74
N THR A 606 -4.51 7.43 -25.17
CA THR A 606 -4.75 8.64 -24.37
C THR A 606 -5.92 9.43 -24.94
N ILE A 607 -6.81 9.92 -24.09
CA ILE A 607 -7.91 10.81 -24.47
C ILE A 607 -7.95 12.04 -23.57
N ARG A 608 -8.65 13.09 -24.01
CA ARG A 608 -9.02 14.18 -23.10
C ARG A 608 -10.09 13.69 -22.12
N ASN A 609 -9.98 14.10 -20.86
CA ASN A 609 -10.97 13.80 -19.82
C ASN A 609 -12.21 14.68 -19.98
N THR A 610 -13.06 14.36 -20.96
CA THR A 610 -14.33 15.07 -21.20
C THR A 610 -15.47 14.05 -21.27
N LYS A 611 -16.69 14.48 -20.90
CA LYS A 611 -17.89 13.63 -21.00
C LYS A 611 -18.08 13.04 -22.41
N ARG A 612 -17.81 13.84 -23.45
CA ARG A 612 -17.88 13.38 -24.85
C ARG A 612 -16.91 12.23 -25.14
N MET A 613 -15.65 12.36 -24.75
CA MET A 613 -14.64 11.32 -25.01
C MET A 613 -14.88 10.06 -24.18
N LEU A 614 -15.37 10.22 -22.96
CA LEU A 614 -15.79 9.10 -22.12
C LEU A 614 -17.01 8.39 -22.73
N GLY A 615 -18.02 9.12 -23.21
CA GLY A 615 -19.18 8.55 -23.92
C GLY A 615 -18.77 7.74 -25.15
N ILE A 616 -17.89 8.28 -26.00
CA ILE A 616 -17.35 7.54 -27.15
C ILE A 616 -16.61 6.27 -26.71
N SER A 617 -15.81 6.35 -25.64
CA SER A 617 -15.08 5.19 -25.13
C SER A 617 -16.04 4.15 -24.54
N THR A 618 -17.14 4.57 -23.90
CA THR A 618 -18.22 3.69 -23.43
C THR A 618 -18.91 2.98 -24.61
N GLU A 619 -19.30 3.70 -25.66
CA GLU A 619 -19.91 3.11 -26.87
C GLU A 619 -19.02 2.03 -27.48
N LEU A 620 -17.72 2.33 -27.63
CA LEU A 620 -16.74 1.38 -28.14
C LEU A 620 -16.56 0.18 -27.20
N PHE A 621 -16.52 0.42 -25.88
CA PHE A 621 -16.39 -0.64 -24.89
C PHE A 621 -17.60 -1.58 -24.90
N GLU A 622 -18.81 -1.04 -24.99
CA GLU A 622 -20.04 -1.84 -25.05
C GLU A 622 -20.10 -2.73 -26.29
N LYS A 623 -19.64 -2.20 -27.42
CA LYS A 623 -19.65 -2.87 -28.72
C LYS A 623 -18.61 -3.98 -28.82
N PHE A 624 -17.39 -3.73 -28.37
CA PHE A 624 -16.27 -4.65 -28.58
C PHE A 624 -15.87 -5.46 -27.34
N ARG A 625 -16.28 -5.03 -26.14
CA ARG A 625 -16.00 -5.69 -24.85
C ARG A 625 -14.52 -6.13 -24.69
N PRO A 626 -13.54 -5.26 -24.95
CA PRO A 626 -12.14 -5.63 -24.81
C PRO A 626 -11.77 -5.94 -23.36
N LEU A 627 -10.70 -6.70 -23.18
CA LEU A 627 -10.07 -6.82 -21.87
C LEU A 627 -9.36 -5.51 -21.51
N GLU A 628 -9.51 -5.04 -20.28
CA GLU A 628 -8.85 -3.82 -19.83
C GLU A 628 -7.52 -4.13 -19.13
N HIS A 629 -6.54 -3.24 -19.30
CA HIS A 629 -5.33 -3.24 -18.50
C HIS A 629 -5.64 -2.87 -17.04
N LEU A 630 -5.50 -3.83 -16.12
CA LEU A 630 -5.90 -3.69 -14.70
C LEU A 630 -5.21 -2.53 -13.96
N GLY A 631 -4.03 -2.13 -14.44
CA GLY A 631 -3.27 -1.00 -13.93
C GLY A 631 -3.57 0.38 -14.53
N LYS A 632 -4.54 0.50 -15.43
CA LYS A 632 -4.91 1.75 -16.12
C LYS A 632 -6.36 2.13 -15.85
N TYR A 633 -6.84 3.21 -16.48
CA TYR A 633 -8.24 3.60 -16.36
C TYR A 633 -9.17 2.54 -16.91
N SER A 634 -10.28 2.31 -16.19
CA SER A 634 -11.31 1.34 -16.55
C SER A 634 -12.57 2.06 -17.00
N ILE A 635 -12.90 1.90 -18.29
CA ILE A 635 -14.14 2.38 -18.90
C ILE A 635 -15.32 1.57 -18.35
N GLU A 636 -15.15 0.26 -18.15
CA GLU A 636 -16.20 -0.58 -17.56
C GLU A 636 -16.63 -0.05 -16.17
N ARG A 637 -15.66 0.31 -15.32
CA ARG A 637 -15.96 0.87 -14.01
C ARG A 637 -16.61 2.25 -14.10
N TYR A 638 -16.18 3.07 -15.05
CA TYR A 638 -16.85 4.35 -15.31
C TYR A 638 -18.33 4.12 -15.63
N MET A 639 -18.63 3.17 -16.52
CA MET A 639 -20.01 2.79 -16.83
C MET A 639 -20.76 2.32 -15.58
N LYS A 640 -20.22 1.39 -14.79
CA LYS A 640 -20.88 0.88 -13.56
C LYS A 640 -21.17 1.97 -12.52
N LYS A 641 -20.39 3.06 -12.50
CA LYS A 641 -20.59 4.19 -11.57
C LYS A 641 -21.67 5.17 -12.07
N HIS A 642 -21.97 5.15 -13.37
CA HIS A 642 -22.82 6.12 -14.05
C HIS A 642 -24.05 5.49 -14.74
N ALA A 643 -24.18 4.17 -14.70
CA ALA A 643 -25.41 3.42 -14.90
C ALA A 643 -26.32 3.62 -13.69
#